data_AF-A0A257G9C6-F1
#
_entry.id   AF-A0A257G9C6-F1
#
_cell.length_a   1.000
_cell.length_b   1.000
_cell.length_c   1.000
_cell.angle_alpha   90.00
_cell.angle_beta   90.00
_cell.angle_gamma   90.00
#
_symmetry.space_group_name_H-M   'P 1'
#
loop_
_entity.id
_entity.type
_entity.pdbx_description
1 polymer ?
#
loop_
_entity_poly.entity_id
_entity_poly.type
_entity_poly.pdbx_seq_one_letter_code
_entity_poly.pdbx_strand_id
1 'polypeptide(L)'
;MKARLMLGAGSALIMSLAATAAHAQAVTIAGAVTTTMDGTLVSDQTATGNVTSASTGAQIKTNEGGGSVSASTLNVDGNRVGASASGNVDTLIFADTGSANSSTGAAAAARQVTKGVAGLDPSNFTYDSNQNATNPSDGSVYTWSSGNQKFYDAANREYTSHYDGTRYVLDAVSSVPVEIKATSSNTFVELRTGAASQSNLSLKNNTDAATAAGNTLAQSLTLDSANLSIGNGNAVGNAASTLKLDGKALTASLQNNNDTLVSAKVESSDAQLTVSGTTDSSLALTGNTQSASATGSSAANGIALTGVNLGTGVASSSVQNNAATNVTASAEGFAGLATLGTLGNSSQALTANRLQSQATGATSANTLSLTGTDATLPSAAIAPAATVQFAPTTLAPSAVTAAYATQNAQNLSDGSDVTATTQGNGGQAAYMNQTSGAGSNSNIATDSNMIFAKAQGAVTSNATTLSLGAALGAGALGSNSTAANVAEGVAIGSLQTVANGSDVSAKVASGFTLGSFSEPSANLIKNYAGASLTNSSLSASNNLVQATAEATNATNALTASATSLSTAGDALGVAQTNASSTGVNADAAFSIANAQRTGTGTVSATIQPTYSGMVENYVQSGVSGSSVMANGNQFAGFAVADKAANTLAVSGTTVTTDTALVNAQSSGADVKADLGAAGQTGGNVGVSTILSGNVSNSSVAVNGNSALGSSVNNSAANTLAVSATSLSGTGTNDRAKIIAGTTEADNSLTNLQSLDSGSSSTTNVYGGFAAVQYQGDVTDSKLSVANNTQFAESLGNSATNRLSSTATDTNAGSAPTAALSNAQDANTVITSGSTLTAKATASSTRSNIAISGNSNTALGVVNNGSNTLTVSGTDIANRGSAAGFASSSELQGDYALANVQGAMGSVTSTANTVLANTEYDPTSNIPANSAKGVKDGSVALNGNATTAEGSGNRVSNQLSVAATATNGASAVLGNSQDNAAGVTTAAQTTVNYRLQPSTQVASADASTVSIDGNSTTALARGNTANNTLNYAAGVRYTGNTDVAQATTGSATGAQADLANVQTNSGAIAATSTSSTYAMVLNAGPNPTQGADTSAALNSSASVSGNSTAALAYGNTAVNSLTMATFAQGVPSSAVSSYQTNSGSVSATATTTGYNASFSGTVANSAVRNTGNSVTAQAVGNSSISSIGG
;
A
#
# COMPACT_ATOMS: atom_id res chain seq x y z
N MET A 1 -14.77 -1.75 2.03
CA MET A 1 -14.97 -2.40 3.34
C MET A 1 -13.59 -2.83 3.83
N LYS A 2 -13.07 -2.13 4.85
CA LYS A 2 -11.67 -2.14 5.31
C LYS A 2 -11.41 -3.29 6.30
N ALA A 3 -10.40 -4.12 6.03
CA ALA A 3 -9.49 -4.79 6.97
C ALA A 3 -8.85 -6.04 6.32
N ARG A 4 -7.54 -6.05 6.08
CA ARG A 4 -6.65 -7.23 5.98
C ARG A 4 -5.19 -6.73 5.85
N LEU A 5 -4.46 -6.70 6.96
CA LEU A 5 -3.48 -7.70 7.41
C LEU A 5 -2.11 -7.60 6.68
N MET A 6 -1.32 -6.58 7.02
CA MET A 6 0.14 -6.60 6.89
C MET A 6 0.71 -6.61 8.31
N LEU A 7 1.00 -7.80 8.83
CA LEU A 7 1.75 -7.99 10.07
C LEU A 7 2.67 -9.19 9.86
N GLY A 8 3.98 -8.94 10.01
CA GLY A 8 5.03 -9.92 9.86
C GLY A 8 6.38 -9.24 10.08
N ALA A 9 6.65 -8.88 11.32
CA ALA A 9 7.91 -8.32 11.79
C ALA A 9 8.95 -9.42 12.04
N GLY A 10 10.22 -9.03 11.95
CA GLY A 10 11.30 -9.61 12.76
C GLY A 10 12.19 -10.63 12.05
N SER A 11 13.16 -10.16 11.28
CA SER A 11 14.33 -10.97 10.89
C SER A 11 15.41 -10.78 11.97
N ALA A 12 15.59 -11.77 12.84
CA ALA A 12 16.75 -11.82 13.73
C ALA A 12 18.02 -12.12 12.92
N LEU A 13 19.03 -11.27 13.09
CA LEU A 13 20.37 -11.37 12.52
C LEU A 13 21.10 -12.57 13.13
N ILE A 14 21.45 -13.58 12.33
CA ILE A 14 22.37 -14.66 12.73
C ILE A 14 23.66 -14.46 11.94
N MET A 15 24.70 -13.97 12.61
CA MET A 15 26.08 -13.97 12.09
C MET A 15 26.65 -15.40 12.16
N SER A 16 27.23 -15.90 11.09
CA SER A 16 28.15 -17.05 11.14
C SER A 16 29.41 -16.80 10.30
N LEU A 17 30.55 -17.16 10.88
CA LEU A 17 31.92 -16.90 10.42
C LEU A 17 32.30 -17.56 9.08
N ALA A 18 33.24 -16.90 8.41
CA ALA A 18 33.82 -17.17 7.10
C ALA A 18 34.29 -18.62 6.85
N ALA A 19 33.95 -19.13 5.66
CA ALA A 19 34.66 -20.24 5.01
C ALA A 19 34.99 -19.85 3.56
N THR A 20 36.25 -20.04 3.17
CA THR A 20 36.77 -19.76 1.83
C THR A 20 36.36 -20.83 0.80
N ALA A 21 36.28 -20.37 -0.46
CA ALA A 21 35.90 -21.06 -1.69
C ALA A 21 35.94 -22.61 -1.68
N ALA A 22 34.76 -23.23 -1.74
CA ALA A 22 34.61 -24.64 -2.08
C ALA A 22 34.29 -24.78 -3.58
N HIS A 23 35.16 -25.48 -4.31
CA HIS A 23 34.86 -26.02 -5.63
C HIS A 23 33.62 -26.92 -5.57
N ALA A 24 32.70 -26.75 -6.53
CA ALA A 24 31.49 -27.55 -6.69
C ALA A 24 31.78 -29.05 -6.63
N GLN A 25 31.29 -29.74 -5.60
CA GLN A 25 31.20 -31.20 -5.57
C GLN A 25 29.78 -31.63 -5.92
N ALA A 26 29.65 -32.37 -7.02
CA ALA A 26 28.45 -33.16 -7.30
C ALA A 26 28.39 -34.31 -6.29
N VAL A 27 27.39 -34.32 -5.40
CA VAL A 27 27.13 -35.45 -4.50
C VAL A 27 26.15 -36.39 -5.20
N THR A 28 26.69 -37.45 -5.82
CA THR A 28 25.87 -38.52 -6.44
C THR A 28 25.74 -39.69 -5.46
N ILE A 29 24.52 -39.94 -4.94
CA ILE A 29 24.21 -41.12 -4.12
C ILE A 29 23.41 -42.11 -4.96
N ALA A 30 23.90 -43.34 -5.10
CA ALA A 30 23.22 -44.44 -5.77
C ALA A 30 22.80 -45.51 -4.76
N GLY A 31 21.50 -45.68 -4.52
CA GLY A 31 20.94 -46.74 -3.68
C GLY A 31 19.68 -46.34 -2.92
N ALA A 32 18.76 -47.28 -2.71
CA ALA A 32 17.53 -47.08 -1.93
C ALA A 32 17.87 -46.92 -0.44
N VAL A 33 18.06 -45.67 0.00
CA VAL A 33 18.32 -45.28 1.39
C VAL A 33 17.54 -43.99 1.66
N THR A 34 16.94 -43.86 2.85
CA THR A 34 16.36 -42.60 3.34
C THR A 34 17.50 -41.59 3.54
N THR A 35 17.74 -40.73 2.56
CA THR A 35 18.79 -39.70 2.62
C THR A 35 18.17 -38.31 2.68
N THR A 36 18.44 -37.57 3.75
CA THR A 36 18.25 -36.11 3.81
C THR A 36 19.54 -35.47 3.31
N MET A 37 19.47 -34.66 2.25
CA MET A 37 20.60 -33.85 1.81
C MET A 37 20.40 -32.42 2.30
N ASP A 38 21.30 -31.97 3.18
CA ASP A 38 21.41 -30.59 3.67
C ASP A 38 22.74 -30.02 3.16
N GLY A 39 22.65 -29.19 2.12
CA GLY A 39 23.78 -28.46 1.54
C GLY A 39 23.58 -26.96 1.68
N THR A 40 24.54 -26.28 2.33
CA THR A 40 24.60 -24.82 2.41
C THR A 40 25.78 -24.31 1.56
N LEU A 41 25.49 -23.52 0.53
CA LEU A 41 26.50 -22.84 -0.30
C LEU A 41 26.20 -21.34 -0.32
N VAL A 42 26.96 -20.57 0.46
CA VAL A 42 26.78 -19.12 0.59
C VAL A 42 28.13 -18.43 0.32
N SER A 43 28.12 -17.44 -0.57
CA SER A 43 29.25 -16.54 -0.79
C SER A 43 28.93 -15.19 -0.14
N ASP A 44 29.55 -14.90 0.99
CA ASP A 44 29.48 -13.60 1.66
C ASP A 44 30.74 -12.79 1.36
N GLN A 45 30.58 -11.55 0.89
CA GLN A 45 31.68 -10.60 0.69
C GLN A 45 31.33 -9.25 1.33
N THR A 46 32.20 -8.81 2.24
CA THR A 46 32.22 -7.47 2.83
C THR A 46 33.51 -6.79 2.39
N ALA A 47 33.44 -5.77 1.53
CA ALA A 47 34.65 -5.08 1.05
C ALA A 47 34.38 -3.60 0.70
N THR A 48 35.44 -2.79 0.73
CA THR A 48 35.41 -1.32 0.67
C THR A 48 35.65 -0.76 -0.75
N GLY A 49 35.29 -1.51 -1.79
CA GLY A 49 35.43 -1.17 -3.23
C GLY A 49 34.26 -1.78 -4.03
N ASN A 50 34.39 -2.03 -5.34
CA ASN A 50 33.38 -2.81 -6.05
C ASN A 50 33.23 -4.18 -5.37
N VAL A 51 32.04 -4.49 -4.86
CA VAL A 51 31.72 -5.76 -4.17
C VAL A 51 30.86 -6.58 -5.11
N THR A 52 31.44 -7.63 -5.68
CA THR A 52 30.70 -8.60 -6.47
C THR A 52 30.74 -9.95 -5.76
N SER A 53 29.57 -10.43 -5.32
CA SER A 53 29.39 -11.80 -4.87
C SER A 53 28.60 -12.56 -5.93
N ALA A 54 29.09 -13.73 -6.33
CA ALA A 54 28.44 -14.57 -7.31
C ALA A 54 28.41 -16.04 -6.86
N SER A 55 27.25 -16.67 -6.99
CA SER A 55 27.09 -18.13 -6.98
C SER A 55 26.66 -18.54 -8.39
N THR A 56 27.42 -19.41 -9.05
CA THR A 56 27.13 -19.84 -10.42
C THR A 56 27.21 -21.36 -10.54
N GLY A 57 26.18 -21.96 -11.15
CA GLY A 57 26.19 -23.38 -11.51
C GLY A 57 26.07 -24.34 -10.33
N ALA A 58 25.47 -23.90 -9.22
CA ALA A 58 25.19 -24.75 -8.07
C ALA A 58 24.16 -25.83 -8.47
N GLN A 59 24.53 -27.10 -8.37
CA GLN A 59 23.64 -28.23 -8.67
C GLN A 59 23.44 -29.10 -7.44
N ILE A 60 22.20 -29.28 -7.02
CA ILE A 60 21.79 -30.22 -5.97
C ILE A 60 20.86 -31.21 -6.64
N LYS A 61 21.39 -32.40 -6.96
CA LYS A 61 20.66 -33.43 -7.71
C LYS A 61 20.60 -34.72 -6.92
N THR A 62 19.42 -35.32 -6.83
CA THR A 62 19.29 -36.72 -6.43
C THR A 62 19.00 -37.60 -7.65
N ASN A 63 19.78 -38.68 -7.80
CA ASN A 63 19.50 -39.86 -8.61
C ASN A 63 19.43 -39.66 -10.14
N GLU A 64 20.59 -39.68 -10.82
CA GLU A 64 20.66 -39.74 -12.30
C GLU A 64 20.47 -41.15 -12.88
N GLY A 65 20.14 -42.16 -12.08
CA GLY A 65 20.20 -43.58 -12.48
C GLY A 65 18.94 -44.19 -13.13
N GLY A 66 17.84 -43.45 -13.28
CA GLY A 66 16.61 -43.97 -13.93
C GLY A 66 15.91 -45.16 -13.23
N GLY A 67 16.39 -45.58 -12.06
CA GLY A 67 15.82 -46.69 -11.30
C GLY A 67 14.44 -46.36 -10.73
N SER A 68 13.52 -47.31 -10.79
CA SER A 68 12.20 -47.20 -10.15
C SER A 68 12.34 -47.16 -8.62
N VAL A 69 11.49 -46.36 -7.98
CA VAL A 69 11.43 -46.17 -6.53
C VAL A 69 10.12 -46.79 -6.01
N SER A 70 10.18 -47.65 -5.01
CA SER A 70 8.98 -48.31 -4.47
C SER A 70 8.99 -48.29 -2.94
N ALA A 71 7.83 -48.00 -2.33
CA ALA A 71 7.65 -47.96 -0.88
C ALA A 71 8.70 -47.10 -0.14
N SER A 72 9.09 -45.96 -0.72
CA SER A 72 10.20 -45.14 -0.21
C SER A 72 9.80 -43.69 0.03
N THR A 73 10.54 -43.01 0.91
CA THR A 73 10.46 -41.56 1.11
C THR A 73 11.79 -40.94 0.70
N LEU A 74 11.76 -39.99 -0.24
CA LEU A 74 12.93 -39.26 -0.70
C LEU A 74 12.65 -37.76 -0.61
N ASN A 75 13.49 -37.06 0.16
CA ASN A 75 13.29 -35.65 0.49
C ASN A 75 14.55 -34.84 0.18
N VAL A 76 14.38 -33.76 -0.58
CA VAL A 76 15.37 -32.68 -0.74
C VAL A 76 14.80 -31.48 0.02
N ASP A 77 15.36 -31.21 1.19
CA ASP A 77 14.78 -30.26 2.16
C ASP A 77 15.84 -29.27 2.65
N GLY A 78 15.47 -27.99 2.70
CA GLY A 78 16.24 -26.96 3.43
C GLY A 78 17.54 -26.51 2.78
N ASN A 79 17.82 -26.87 1.52
CA ASN A 79 19.06 -26.45 0.86
C ASN A 79 19.08 -24.94 0.61
N ARG A 80 20.26 -24.33 0.75
CA ARG A 80 20.45 -22.88 0.56
C ARG A 80 21.58 -22.62 -0.42
N VAL A 81 21.25 -21.92 -1.50
CA VAL A 81 22.20 -21.34 -2.44
C VAL A 81 22.02 -19.83 -2.42
N GLY A 82 23.11 -19.07 -2.42
CA GLY A 82 22.96 -17.64 -2.56
C GLY A 82 24.24 -16.85 -2.60
N ALA A 83 24.07 -15.59 -3.00
CA ALA A 83 25.12 -14.58 -3.04
C ALA A 83 24.71 -13.40 -2.14
N SER A 84 25.63 -12.96 -1.28
CA SER A 84 25.47 -11.77 -0.47
C SER A 84 26.61 -10.80 -0.75
N ALA A 85 26.29 -9.57 -1.11
CA ALA A 85 27.23 -8.49 -1.29
C ALA A 85 26.82 -7.33 -0.39
N SER A 86 27.71 -6.91 0.49
CA SER A 86 27.47 -5.75 1.34
C SER A 86 28.60 -4.75 1.23
N GLY A 87 28.23 -3.47 1.13
CA GLY A 87 29.14 -2.34 1.19
C GLY A 87 29.62 -2.10 2.63
N ASN A 88 29.52 -0.86 3.09
CA ASN A 88 29.90 -0.53 4.45
C ASN A 88 28.81 -0.99 5.43
N VAL A 89 29.16 -1.93 6.30
CA VAL A 89 28.35 -2.33 7.44
C VAL A 89 29.02 -1.81 8.70
N ASP A 90 28.30 -1.01 9.48
CA ASP A 90 28.73 -0.64 10.82
C ASP A 90 27.63 -0.92 11.84
N THR A 91 28.05 -1.37 13.02
CA THR A 91 27.16 -1.65 14.15
C THR A 91 27.85 -1.19 15.41
N LEU A 92 27.25 -0.20 16.06
CA LEU A 92 27.83 0.44 17.23
C LEU A 92 26.83 0.41 18.39
N ILE A 93 27.15 -0.37 19.42
CA ILE A 93 26.27 -0.61 20.57
C ILE A 93 26.97 -0.12 21.83
N PHE A 94 26.35 0.83 22.52
CA PHE A 94 26.79 1.29 23.84
C PHE A 94 25.73 1.00 24.89
N ALA A 95 26.14 0.33 25.95
CA ALA A 95 25.33 0.11 27.14
C ALA A 95 26.14 0.51 28.38
N ASP A 96 25.58 1.42 29.19
CA ASP A 96 26.10 1.75 30.51
C ASP A 96 25.06 1.34 31.56
N THR A 97 25.36 0.26 32.28
CA THR A 97 24.51 -0.36 33.30
C THR A 97 25.11 -0.24 34.72
N GLY A 98 26.14 0.60 34.89
CA GLY A 98 26.88 0.74 36.15
C GLY A 98 26.25 1.74 37.13
N SER A 99 26.42 1.51 38.44
CA SER A 99 25.94 2.43 39.49
C SER A 99 26.68 3.78 39.43
N ALA A 100 26.11 4.77 38.75
CA ALA A 100 26.72 6.08 38.57
C ALA A 100 26.41 7.02 39.76
N ASN A 101 27.39 7.20 40.64
CA ASN A 101 27.50 8.39 41.49
C ASN A 101 28.68 9.28 41.07
N SER A 102 29.21 9.11 39.84
CA SER A 102 30.30 9.94 39.30
C SER A 102 29.90 10.58 37.97
N SER A 103 29.72 11.89 38.01
CA SER A 103 29.39 12.80 36.92
C SER A 103 30.53 13.06 35.90
N THR A 104 31.53 12.18 35.80
CA THR A 104 32.80 12.48 35.09
C THR A 104 33.24 11.47 34.02
N GLY A 105 32.51 10.38 33.79
CA GLY A 105 32.84 9.41 32.73
C GLY A 105 32.19 9.77 31.39
N ALA A 106 32.90 10.48 30.51
CA ALA A 106 32.49 10.66 29.11
C ALA A 106 32.73 9.35 28.34
N ALA A 107 31.65 8.64 27.98
CA ALA A 107 31.70 7.53 27.04
C ALA A 107 31.38 8.06 25.64
N ALA A 108 32.38 8.03 24.77
CA ALA A 108 32.32 8.60 23.43
C ALA A 108 32.75 7.54 22.42
N ALA A 109 31.97 7.36 21.37
CA ALA A 109 32.43 6.67 20.18
C ALA A 109 31.91 7.39 18.94
N ALA A 110 32.85 7.99 18.23
CA ALA A 110 32.66 8.44 16.87
C ALA A 110 33.50 7.55 15.96
N ARG A 111 32.91 7.08 14.87
CA ARG A 111 33.63 6.42 13.79
C ARG A 111 33.31 7.14 12.49
N GLN A 112 34.35 7.56 11.78
CA GLN A 112 34.23 8.12 10.45
C GLN A 112 34.92 7.17 9.48
N VAL A 113 34.16 6.56 8.56
CA VAL A 113 34.72 5.73 7.50
C VAL A 113 34.70 6.55 6.21
N THR A 114 35.82 7.24 5.94
CA THR A 114 36.07 7.92 4.66
C THR A 114 37.22 7.21 3.96
N LYS A 115 36.93 6.42 2.92
CA LYS A 115 37.98 5.72 2.17
C LYS A 115 37.67 5.70 0.67
N GLY A 116 38.58 6.28 -0.11
CA GLY A 116 38.50 6.23 -1.58
C GLY A 116 39.05 7.44 -2.33
N VAL A 117 40.19 8.02 -1.94
CA VAL A 117 40.99 8.86 -2.86
C VAL A 117 42.47 8.56 -2.64
N ALA A 118 43.09 7.88 -3.61
CA ALA A 118 44.54 7.87 -3.71
C ALA A 118 44.98 9.27 -4.13
N GLY A 119 45.39 10.12 -3.16
CA GLY A 119 45.93 11.45 -3.46
C GLY A 119 45.63 12.57 -2.47
N LEU A 120 44.97 12.33 -1.33
CA LEU A 120 44.88 13.36 -0.29
C LEU A 120 46.16 13.35 0.56
N ASP A 121 46.92 14.45 0.45
CA ASP A 121 48.06 14.73 1.30
C ASP A 121 47.60 14.77 2.77
N PRO A 122 48.15 13.93 3.67
CA PRO A 122 47.80 13.92 5.09
C PRO A 122 48.11 15.25 5.82
N SER A 123 48.77 16.22 5.15
CA SER A 123 49.06 17.55 5.70
C SER A 123 47.86 18.51 5.78
N ASN A 124 46.71 18.21 5.17
CA ASN A 124 45.51 19.06 5.21
C ASN A 124 44.53 18.77 6.36
N PHE A 125 44.85 17.84 7.28
CA PHE A 125 44.13 17.70 8.54
C PHE A 125 44.67 18.72 9.54
N THR A 126 43.97 19.85 9.72
CA THR A 126 44.32 20.80 10.79
C THR A 126 43.86 20.22 12.13
N TYR A 127 44.82 19.64 12.85
CA TYR A 127 44.67 19.15 14.21
C TYR A 127 44.86 20.34 15.17
N ASP A 128 43.80 20.87 15.78
CA ASP A 128 43.93 21.83 16.89
C ASP A 128 44.09 21.04 18.20
N SER A 129 45.29 20.51 18.44
CA SER A 129 45.65 19.91 19.72
C SER A 129 46.42 20.90 20.58
N ASN A 130 45.70 21.64 21.41
CA ASN A 130 46.19 21.81 22.77
C ASN A 130 45.71 20.61 23.58
N GLN A 131 46.50 19.53 23.57
CA GLN A 131 46.68 18.49 24.60
C GLN A 131 47.25 17.23 23.91
N ASN A 132 48.27 16.68 24.54
CA ASN A 132 49.29 15.79 23.98
C ASN A 132 48.79 14.33 23.85
N ALA A 133 48.58 13.82 22.63
CA ALA A 133 48.41 12.38 22.38
C ALA A 133 49.08 11.96 21.06
N THR A 134 50.05 11.06 21.16
CA THR A 134 50.77 10.43 20.06
C THR A 134 49.92 9.40 19.32
N ASN A 135 50.05 9.40 17.99
CA ASN A 135 49.44 8.52 16.97
C ASN A 135 49.48 7.02 17.32
N PRO A 136 48.35 6.29 17.14
CA PRO A 136 48.44 5.07 16.34
C PRO A 136 47.28 4.88 15.34
N SER A 137 47.66 4.28 14.21
CA SER A 137 46.80 3.72 13.17
C SER A 137 46.24 2.36 13.62
N ASP A 138 45.19 2.34 14.43
CA ASP A 138 44.21 1.24 14.48
C ASP A 138 43.01 1.66 15.35
N GLY A 139 41.82 1.16 15.03
CA GLY A 139 40.50 1.59 15.53
C GLY A 139 40.35 1.67 17.05
N SER A 140 40.85 2.75 17.65
CA SER A 140 40.78 3.05 19.07
C SER A 140 39.62 4.00 19.36
N VAL A 141 38.79 3.63 20.34
CA VAL A 141 37.74 4.46 20.93
C VAL A 141 38.43 5.59 21.70
N TYR A 142 38.23 6.85 21.29
CA TYR A 142 38.79 7.99 21.99
C TYR A 142 37.79 8.59 22.97
N THR A 143 38.18 8.73 24.24
CA THR A 143 37.46 9.52 25.25
C THR A 143 38.02 10.94 25.30
N TRP A 144 37.21 11.95 24.98
CA TRP A 144 37.60 13.37 25.01
C TRP A 144 36.79 14.11 26.08
N SER A 145 37.41 15.07 26.77
CA SER A 145 36.79 15.72 27.94
C SER A 145 36.19 17.11 27.67
N SER A 146 36.46 17.79 26.54
CA SER A 146 35.82 19.08 26.13
C SER A 146 36.37 19.65 24.81
N GLY A 147 35.54 20.32 23.98
CA GLY A 147 35.94 21.20 22.84
C GLY A 147 35.25 20.93 21.48
N ASN A 148 35.03 21.92 20.60
CA ASN A 148 34.39 21.69 19.27
C ASN A 148 35.22 20.72 18.41
N GLN A 149 34.62 19.64 17.89
CA GLN A 149 35.24 18.92 16.78
C GLN A 149 34.52 19.21 15.48
N LYS A 150 35.33 19.39 14.44
CA LYS A 150 34.91 19.48 13.05
C LYS A 150 35.32 18.18 12.38
N PHE A 151 34.36 17.37 11.95
CA PHE A 151 34.64 16.29 11.01
C PHE A 151 34.41 16.82 9.59
N TYR A 152 35.08 16.26 8.59
CA TYR A 152 34.89 16.63 7.19
C TYR A 152 34.68 15.38 6.35
N ASP A 153 33.63 15.32 5.51
CA ASP A 153 33.49 14.19 4.57
C ASP A 153 34.48 14.29 3.40
N ALA A 154 34.47 13.27 2.53
CA ALA A 154 35.26 13.25 1.29
C ALA A 154 35.00 14.46 0.36
N ALA A 155 33.91 15.21 0.55
CA ALA A 155 33.54 16.40 -0.20
C ALA A 155 33.83 17.71 0.56
N ASN A 156 34.64 17.67 1.63
CA ASN A 156 34.98 18.82 2.49
C ASN A 156 33.76 19.50 3.17
N ARG A 157 32.65 18.78 3.37
CA ARG A 157 31.51 19.31 4.11
C ARG A 157 31.72 19.15 5.63
N GLU A 158 31.46 20.23 6.37
CA GLU A 158 31.75 20.33 7.81
C GLU A 158 30.67 19.67 8.69
N TYR A 159 31.12 18.89 9.67
CA TYR A 159 30.35 18.32 10.77
C TYR A 159 30.79 18.96 12.08
N THR A 160 29.97 19.81 12.68
CA THR A 160 30.31 20.41 13.98
C THR A 160 29.44 19.79 15.07
N SER A 161 30.06 19.23 16.11
CA SER A 161 29.36 18.96 17.38
C SER A 161 30.07 19.65 18.55
N HIS A 162 29.27 20.09 19.51
CA HIS A 162 29.69 20.82 20.70
C HIS A 162 29.54 19.89 21.91
N TYR A 163 30.59 19.72 22.73
CA TYR A 163 30.58 18.75 23.84
C TYR A 163 30.99 19.39 25.16
N ASP A 164 30.11 19.21 26.15
CA ASP A 164 30.37 19.42 27.57
C ASP A 164 29.62 18.31 28.34
N GLY A 165 30.31 17.22 28.72
CA GLY A 165 29.70 16.10 29.47
C GLY A 165 28.72 15.19 28.69
N THR A 166 28.73 15.21 27.36
CA THR A 166 27.80 14.48 26.46
C THR A 166 28.17 13.00 26.26
N ARG A 167 27.17 12.11 26.25
CA ARG A 167 27.27 10.69 25.83
C ARG A 167 26.77 10.56 24.38
N TYR A 168 27.56 10.00 23.46
CA TYR A 168 27.16 9.95 22.05
C TYR A 168 27.64 8.71 21.30
N VAL A 169 26.87 8.37 20.27
CA VAL A 169 27.17 7.36 19.25
C VAL A 169 26.95 8.03 17.89
N LEU A 170 28.04 8.29 17.16
CA LEU A 170 27.99 9.01 15.90
C LEU A 170 28.70 8.20 14.81
N ASP A 171 28.02 8.02 13.69
CA ASP A 171 28.59 7.34 12.53
C ASP A 171 28.26 8.08 11.23
N ALA A 172 29.29 8.24 10.40
CA ALA A 172 29.20 8.87 9.10
C ALA A 172 29.92 8.01 8.06
N VAL A 173 29.16 7.62 7.04
CA VAL A 173 29.63 6.79 5.92
C VAL A 173 29.37 7.53 4.62
N SER A 174 30.41 7.63 3.79
CA SER A 174 30.32 8.16 2.43
C SER A 174 30.93 7.15 1.47
N SER A 175 30.18 6.77 0.44
CA SER A 175 30.69 5.92 -0.64
C SER A 175 30.92 6.75 -1.91
N VAL A 176 32.14 6.63 -2.45
CA VAL A 176 32.56 7.05 -3.81
C VAL A 176 31.96 6.03 -4.82
N PRO A 177 31.82 6.32 -6.14
CA PRO A 177 31.26 5.37 -7.11
C PRO A 177 31.77 3.93 -6.92
N VAL A 178 30.89 3.06 -6.44
CA VAL A 178 31.13 1.63 -6.20
C VAL A 178 29.94 0.83 -6.70
N GLU A 179 30.22 -0.30 -7.32
CA GLU A 179 29.19 -1.28 -7.68
C GLU A 179 29.10 -2.37 -6.61
N ILE A 180 27.90 -2.61 -6.10
CA ILE A 180 27.58 -3.69 -5.15
C ILE A 180 26.62 -4.63 -5.86
N LYS A 181 27.12 -5.80 -6.25
CA LYS A 181 26.43 -6.79 -7.07
C LYS A 181 26.39 -8.13 -6.36
N ALA A 182 25.20 -8.65 -6.13
CA ALA A 182 24.99 -10.03 -5.70
C ALA A 182 24.24 -10.77 -6.82
N THR A 183 24.84 -11.83 -7.35
CA THR A 183 24.22 -12.64 -8.40
C THR A 183 24.22 -14.12 -8.00
N SER A 184 23.05 -14.72 -7.93
CA SER A 184 22.91 -16.18 -7.95
C SER A 184 22.43 -16.59 -9.34
N SER A 185 23.14 -17.50 -10.00
CA SER A 185 22.92 -17.81 -11.40
C SER A 185 23.04 -19.30 -11.70
N ASN A 186 22.19 -19.81 -12.59
CA ASN A 186 22.20 -21.21 -13.02
C ASN A 186 22.14 -22.20 -11.84
N THR A 187 21.37 -21.86 -10.81
CA THR A 187 21.12 -22.72 -9.65
C THR A 187 20.10 -23.78 -10.04
N PHE A 188 20.41 -25.04 -9.77
CA PHE A 188 19.58 -26.18 -10.14
C PHE A 188 19.38 -27.12 -8.95
N VAL A 189 18.19 -27.09 -8.36
CA VAL A 189 17.78 -28.05 -7.32
C VAL A 189 16.82 -29.03 -7.96
N GLU A 190 17.24 -30.28 -8.13
CA GLU A 190 16.46 -31.30 -8.83
C GLU A 190 16.32 -32.59 -8.02
N LEU A 191 15.09 -33.08 -7.96
CA LEU A 191 14.77 -34.45 -7.58
C LEU A 191 14.24 -35.17 -8.82
N ARG A 192 15.07 -36.04 -9.41
CA ARG A 192 14.70 -36.86 -10.57
C ARG A 192 14.68 -38.33 -10.21
N THR A 193 13.64 -39.06 -10.62
CA THR A 193 13.54 -40.50 -10.35
C THR A 193 12.93 -41.26 -11.54
N GLY A 194 13.10 -42.60 -11.55
CA GLY A 194 12.35 -43.48 -12.44
C GLY A 194 10.87 -43.58 -12.05
N ALA A 195 10.21 -44.71 -12.30
CA ALA A 195 8.81 -44.85 -11.92
C ALA A 195 8.68 -44.95 -10.39
N ALA A 196 7.73 -44.24 -9.78
CA ALA A 196 7.47 -44.28 -8.36
C ALA A 196 6.19 -45.09 -8.05
N SER A 197 6.24 -45.96 -7.04
CA SER A 197 5.07 -46.70 -6.55
C SER A 197 5.01 -46.67 -5.02
N GLN A 198 3.86 -46.38 -4.42
CA GLN A 198 3.69 -46.31 -2.95
C GLN A 198 4.74 -45.42 -2.27
N SER A 199 5.16 -44.32 -2.93
CA SER A 199 6.32 -43.52 -2.50
C SER A 199 5.96 -42.07 -2.25
N ASN A 200 6.72 -41.42 -1.35
CA ASN A 200 6.60 -40.00 -1.04
C ASN A 200 7.88 -39.28 -1.48
N LEU A 201 7.77 -38.43 -2.51
CA LEU A 201 8.88 -37.66 -3.06
C LEU A 201 8.63 -36.18 -2.78
N SER A 202 9.56 -35.50 -2.11
CA SER A 202 9.41 -34.06 -1.86
C SER A 202 10.69 -33.27 -2.11
N LEU A 203 10.51 -32.09 -2.72
CA LEU A 203 11.52 -31.05 -2.85
C LEU A 203 10.93 -29.80 -2.19
N LYS A 204 11.43 -29.48 -1.00
CA LYS A 204 10.78 -28.49 -0.14
C LYS A 204 11.74 -27.56 0.60
N ASN A 205 11.26 -26.36 0.92
CA ASN A 205 11.99 -25.36 1.73
C ASN A 205 13.38 -24.99 1.20
N ASN A 206 13.67 -25.21 -0.08
CA ASN A 206 14.95 -24.84 -0.66
C ASN A 206 14.93 -23.34 -1.01
N THR A 207 16.06 -22.67 -0.84
CA THR A 207 16.18 -21.22 -1.07
C THR A 207 17.32 -20.95 -2.04
N ASP A 208 17.02 -20.21 -3.12
CA ASP A 208 18.01 -19.48 -3.90
C ASP A 208 17.83 -17.98 -3.64
N ALA A 209 18.88 -17.29 -3.20
CA ALA A 209 18.80 -15.88 -2.86
C ALA A 209 20.00 -15.05 -3.29
N ALA A 210 19.74 -13.84 -3.77
CA ALA A 210 20.74 -12.80 -3.96
C ALA A 210 20.40 -11.58 -3.11
N THR A 211 21.33 -11.12 -2.28
CA THR A 211 21.15 -9.95 -1.41
C THR A 211 22.28 -8.95 -1.64
N ALA A 212 21.93 -7.73 -2.03
CA ALA A 212 22.86 -6.62 -2.20
C ALA A 212 22.48 -5.48 -1.25
N ALA A 213 23.38 -5.08 -0.38
CA ALA A 213 23.18 -3.96 0.55
C ALA A 213 24.28 -2.93 0.36
N GLY A 214 23.91 -1.67 0.12
CA GLY A 214 24.82 -0.54 0.19
C GLY A 214 25.21 -0.22 1.63
N ASN A 215 25.22 1.06 1.99
CA ASN A 215 25.61 1.45 3.35
C ASN A 215 24.55 0.99 4.37
N THR A 216 24.97 0.24 5.39
CA THR A 216 24.11 -0.24 6.48
C THR A 216 24.70 0.21 7.81
N LEU A 217 23.93 0.99 8.57
CA LEU A 217 24.32 1.52 9.87
C LEU A 217 23.31 1.12 10.93
N ALA A 218 23.79 0.58 12.05
CA ALA A 218 22.98 0.30 13.22
C ALA A 218 23.64 0.85 14.49
N GLN A 219 22.95 1.70 15.22
CA GLN A 219 23.45 2.37 16.40
C GLN A 219 22.46 2.23 17.55
N SER A 220 22.97 1.94 18.74
CA SER A 220 22.16 1.95 19.94
C SER A 220 22.91 2.50 21.15
N LEU A 221 22.19 3.29 21.96
CA LEU A 221 22.64 3.82 23.24
C LEU A 221 21.63 3.43 24.32
N THR A 222 22.05 2.59 25.27
CA THR A 222 21.23 2.21 26.43
C THR A 222 21.86 2.76 27.70
N LEU A 223 21.10 3.58 28.44
CA LEU A 223 21.52 4.11 29.74
C LEU A 223 20.52 3.70 30.81
N ASP A 224 21.01 3.04 31.85
CA ASP A 224 20.21 2.61 33.00
C ASP A 224 20.84 3.11 34.29
N SER A 225 20.13 4.00 35.00
CA SER A 225 20.57 4.53 36.29
C SER A 225 19.40 5.04 37.09
N ALA A 226 19.41 4.84 38.41
CA ALA A 226 18.42 5.41 39.31
C ALA A 226 18.29 6.94 39.16
N ASN A 227 19.38 7.67 38.93
CA ASN A 227 19.35 9.09 38.60
C ASN A 227 20.18 9.34 37.33
N LEU A 228 19.50 9.58 36.21
CA LEU A 228 20.15 9.82 34.93
C LEU A 228 20.27 11.33 34.68
N SER A 229 21.20 11.98 35.36
CA SER A 229 21.49 13.42 35.21
C SER A 229 22.34 13.71 33.97
N ILE A 230 21.82 13.38 32.79
CA ILE A 230 22.50 13.61 31.50
C ILE A 230 22.54 15.09 31.10
N GLY A 231 21.48 15.86 31.38
CA GLY A 231 21.34 17.25 30.91
C GLY A 231 20.10 17.97 31.42
N ASN A 232 20.06 19.29 31.15
CA ASN A 232 18.96 20.20 31.50
C ASN A 232 18.58 21.17 30.35
N GLY A 233 19.00 20.89 29.11
CA GLY A 233 18.73 21.69 27.92
C GLY A 233 17.94 20.92 26.84
N ASN A 234 17.58 21.61 25.74
CA ASN A 234 17.03 20.97 24.55
C ASN A 234 18.13 20.30 23.72
N ALA A 235 17.79 19.21 23.04
CA ALA A 235 18.55 18.75 21.90
C ALA A 235 18.13 19.52 20.64
N VAL A 236 19.10 19.82 19.78
CA VAL A 236 18.87 20.50 18.50
C VAL A 236 19.42 19.64 17.39
N GLY A 237 18.58 19.20 16.47
CA GLY A 237 18.97 18.54 15.23
C GLY A 237 18.73 19.44 14.03
N ASN A 238 19.76 19.68 13.24
CA ASN A 238 19.63 20.34 11.94
C ASN A 238 20.16 19.40 10.85
N ALA A 239 19.24 18.94 10.01
CA ALA A 239 19.51 18.07 8.88
C ALA A 239 19.37 18.87 7.58
N ALA A 240 20.47 18.97 6.86
CA ALA A 240 20.56 19.46 5.50
C ALA A 240 21.53 18.53 4.73
N SER A 241 22.33 19.05 3.80
CA SER A 241 23.46 18.30 3.24
C SER A 241 24.55 17.92 4.26
N THR A 242 24.42 18.40 5.50
CA THR A 242 25.20 18.05 6.70
C THR A 242 24.24 17.74 7.86
N LEU A 243 24.75 17.06 8.89
CA LEU A 243 24.02 16.80 10.14
C LEU A 243 24.70 17.54 11.30
N LYS A 244 23.98 18.45 11.94
CA LYS A 244 24.42 19.14 13.17
C LYS A 244 23.50 18.74 14.31
N LEU A 245 24.09 18.21 15.39
CA LEU A 245 23.39 17.83 16.60
C LEU A 245 24.01 18.52 17.81
N ASP A 246 23.15 19.01 18.70
CA ASP A 246 23.49 19.47 20.04
C ASP A 246 22.63 18.72 21.06
N GLY A 247 23.20 18.38 22.21
CA GLY A 247 22.54 17.58 23.25
C GLY A 247 23.53 16.83 24.14
N LYS A 248 22.99 16.08 25.09
CA LYS A 248 23.72 15.32 26.11
C LYS A 248 23.66 13.80 25.94
N ALA A 249 22.68 13.27 25.22
CA ALA A 249 22.61 11.87 24.81
C ALA A 249 22.22 11.77 23.33
N LEU A 250 23.15 11.37 22.45
CA LEU A 250 22.94 11.47 20.99
C LEU A 250 23.22 10.16 20.27
N THR A 251 22.36 9.79 19.33
CA THR A 251 22.65 8.76 18.29
C THR A 251 22.42 9.37 16.92
N ALA A 252 23.40 9.29 16.02
CA ALA A 252 23.27 9.91 14.71
C ALA A 252 23.92 9.13 13.59
N SER A 253 23.20 8.97 12.48
CA SER A 253 23.74 8.38 11.26
C SER A 253 23.67 9.36 10.11
N LEU A 254 24.77 9.52 9.38
CA LEU A 254 24.76 10.16 8.07
C LEU A 254 25.30 9.22 7.00
N GLN A 255 24.53 9.00 5.95
CA GLN A 255 24.92 8.19 4.80
C GLN A 255 24.85 9.02 3.53
N ASN A 256 25.96 9.10 2.81
CA ASN A 256 26.02 9.70 1.48
C ASN A 256 26.41 8.61 0.47
N ASN A 257 25.53 8.33 -0.49
CA ASN A 257 25.83 7.45 -1.64
C ASN A 257 25.77 8.29 -2.89
N ASN A 258 26.85 8.28 -3.67
CA ASN A 258 26.91 9.02 -4.92
C ASN A 258 27.41 8.12 -6.05
N ASP A 259 26.70 8.10 -7.17
CA ASP A 259 27.03 7.31 -8.37
C ASP A 259 27.23 5.81 -8.10
N THR A 260 26.44 5.22 -7.19
CA THR A 260 26.55 3.80 -6.82
C THR A 260 25.51 2.94 -7.51
N LEU A 261 25.87 1.71 -7.87
CA LEU A 261 24.92 0.71 -8.35
C LEU A 261 24.79 -0.40 -7.31
N VAL A 262 23.59 -0.58 -6.76
CA VAL A 262 23.27 -1.71 -5.88
C VAL A 262 22.34 -2.66 -6.62
N SER A 263 22.82 -3.87 -6.91
CA SER A 263 22.11 -4.83 -7.75
C SER A 263 22.08 -6.22 -7.14
N ALA A 264 20.90 -6.78 -6.97
CA ALA A 264 20.69 -8.17 -6.59
C ALA A 264 19.98 -8.92 -7.72
N LYS A 265 20.53 -10.06 -8.12
CA LYS A 265 20.00 -10.85 -9.23
C LYS A 265 19.94 -12.33 -8.91
N VAL A 266 18.79 -12.93 -9.11
CA VAL A 266 18.63 -14.39 -9.27
C VAL A 266 18.34 -14.63 -10.74
N GLU A 267 19.23 -15.32 -11.45
CA GLU A 267 19.15 -15.58 -12.89
C GLU A 267 19.10 -17.08 -13.14
N SER A 268 18.11 -17.54 -13.89
CA SER A 268 17.95 -18.96 -14.24
C SER A 268 18.03 -19.92 -13.03
N SER A 269 17.30 -19.59 -11.96
CA SER A 269 17.13 -20.48 -10.81
C SER A 269 16.01 -21.49 -11.06
N ASP A 270 16.32 -22.78 -10.97
CA ASP A 270 15.37 -23.86 -11.22
C ASP A 270 15.23 -24.78 -10.00
N ALA A 271 13.98 -25.03 -9.60
CA ALA A 271 13.60 -26.08 -8.66
C ALA A 271 12.71 -27.10 -9.37
N GLN A 272 13.16 -28.34 -9.53
CA GLN A 272 12.45 -29.32 -10.36
C GLN A 272 12.26 -30.67 -9.65
N LEU A 273 11.05 -31.21 -9.76
CA LEU A 273 10.74 -32.58 -9.36
C LEU A 273 10.19 -33.34 -10.58
N THR A 274 10.96 -34.30 -11.10
CA THR A 274 10.62 -35.05 -12.31
C THR A 274 10.58 -36.56 -12.04
N VAL A 275 9.50 -37.21 -12.47
CA VAL A 275 9.27 -38.65 -12.29
C VAL A 275 8.83 -39.27 -13.61
N SER A 276 9.32 -40.46 -13.98
CA SER A 276 8.95 -41.07 -15.28
C SER A 276 7.55 -41.72 -15.28
N GLY A 277 6.96 -42.01 -14.12
CA GLY A 277 5.59 -42.50 -13.93
C GLY A 277 5.28 -42.69 -12.46
N THR A 278 4.01 -42.65 -12.05
CA THR A 278 3.62 -42.70 -10.63
C THR A 278 2.37 -43.55 -10.40
N THR A 279 2.37 -44.34 -9.33
CA THR A 279 1.19 -45.08 -8.86
C THR A 279 1.13 -45.08 -7.33
N ASP A 280 -0.02 -44.80 -6.74
CA ASP A 280 -0.21 -44.78 -5.27
C ASP A 280 0.83 -43.90 -4.53
N SER A 281 1.27 -42.79 -5.13
CA SER A 281 2.41 -41.99 -4.66
C SER A 281 2.05 -40.53 -4.43
N SER A 282 2.85 -39.83 -3.61
CA SER A 282 2.72 -38.39 -3.38
C SER A 282 4.00 -37.65 -3.79
N LEU A 283 3.86 -36.67 -4.67
CA LEU A 283 4.90 -35.76 -5.12
C LEU A 283 4.62 -34.35 -4.61
N ALA A 284 5.61 -33.70 -4.00
CA ALA A 284 5.46 -32.34 -3.47
C ALA A 284 6.65 -31.46 -3.81
N LEU A 285 6.41 -30.35 -4.50
CA LEU A 285 7.34 -29.24 -4.70
C LEU A 285 6.80 -28.04 -3.91
N THR A 286 7.32 -27.81 -2.70
CA THR A 286 6.64 -26.89 -1.76
C THR A 286 7.54 -26.02 -0.89
N GLY A 287 7.13 -24.77 -0.64
CA GLY A 287 7.88 -23.88 0.26
C GLY A 287 9.22 -23.39 -0.28
N ASN A 288 9.53 -23.62 -1.55
CA ASN A 288 10.79 -23.19 -2.14
C ASN A 288 10.76 -21.67 -2.40
N THR A 289 11.88 -20.99 -2.17
CA THR A 289 12.01 -19.54 -2.35
C THR A 289 13.10 -19.23 -3.37
N GLN A 290 12.82 -18.33 -4.30
CA GLN A 290 13.78 -17.72 -5.22
C GLN A 290 13.66 -16.21 -5.05
N SER A 291 14.71 -15.54 -4.57
CA SER A 291 14.59 -14.17 -4.04
C SER A 291 15.77 -13.28 -4.36
N ALA A 292 15.51 -12.12 -4.96
CA ALA A 292 16.49 -11.03 -5.09
C ALA A 292 16.12 -9.85 -4.17
N SER A 293 17.08 -9.33 -3.41
CA SER A 293 16.86 -8.16 -2.54
C SER A 293 18.01 -7.17 -2.63
N ALA A 294 17.70 -5.92 -2.99
CA ALA A 294 18.65 -4.83 -3.09
C ALA A 294 18.24 -3.66 -2.17
N THR A 295 19.14 -3.17 -1.33
CA THR A 295 18.92 -1.99 -0.48
C THR A 295 20.05 -1.00 -0.68
N GLY A 296 19.75 0.21 -1.16
CA GLY A 296 20.74 1.26 -1.41
C GLY A 296 21.37 1.76 -0.11
N SER A 297 20.57 2.11 0.89
CA SER A 297 21.06 2.42 2.23
C SER A 297 20.07 2.13 3.33
N SER A 298 20.60 1.73 4.49
CA SER A 298 19.85 1.42 5.69
C SER A 298 20.49 2.06 6.92
N ALA A 299 19.67 2.70 7.76
CA ALA A 299 20.09 3.27 9.03
C ALA A 299 19.10 2.88 10.14
N ALA A 300 19.60 2.43 11.28
CA ALA A 300 18.81 2.17 12.46
C ALA A 300 19.47 2.82 13.68
N ASN A 301 18.80 3.79 14.31
CA ASN A 301 19.30 4.46 15.50
C ASN A 301 18.33 4.26 16.66
N GLY A 302 18.85 3.94 17.84
CA GLY A 302 18.05 3.69 19.02
C GLY A 302 18.64 4.28 20.28
N ILE A 303 17.83 4.95 21.08
CA ILE A 303 18.18 5.34 22.45
C ILE A 303 17.15 4.74 23.41
N ALA A 304 17.64 4.08 24.45
CA ALA A 304 16.83 3.58 25.56
C ALA A 304 17.34 4.16 26.89
N LEU A 305 16.51 4.95 27.57
CA LEU A 305 16.83 5.52 28.88
C LEU A 305 15.88 4.95 29.95
N THR A 306 16.44 4.40 31.02
CA THR A 306 15.68 3.90 32.19
C THR A 306 16.22 4.53 33.48
N GLY A 307 15.33 5.01 34.35
CA GLY A 307 15.74 5.58 35.63
C GLY A 307 14.61 6.13 36.50
N VAL A 308 14.91 6.69 37.68
CA VAL A 308 13.90 7.42 38.48
C VAL A 308 13.70 8.81 37.91
N ASN A 309 14.79 9.57 37.76
CA ASN A 309 14.79 10.90 37.14
C ASN A 309 15.48 10.86 35.77
N LEU A 310 14.78 11.27 34.71
CA LEU A 310 15.35 11.41 33.37
C LEU A 310 15.79 12.85 33.10
N GLY A 311 17.06 13.04 32.73
CA GLY A 311 17.57 14.30 32.20
C GLY A 311 17.17 14.54 30.74
N THR A 312 17.41 15.76 30.24
CA THR A 312 17.00 16.21 28.89
C THR A 312 18.20 16.38 27.95
N GLY A 313 17.92 16.70 26.69
CA GLY A 313 18.93 16.89 25.65
C GLY A 313 19.24 15.59 24.93
N VAL A 314 18.22 14.78 24.66
CA VAL A 314 18.37 13.48 24.00
C VAL A 314 17.93 13.59 22.55
N ALA A 315 18.74 13.09 21.60
CA ALA A 315 18.30 13.04 20.21
C ALA A 315 18.76 11.82 19.43
N SER A 316 17.87 11.32 18.57
CA SER A 316 18.18 10.33 17.54
C SER A 316 17.96 10.94 16.17
N SER A 317 18.98 10.95 15.30
CA SER A 317 18.86 11.51 13.95
C SER A 317 19.43 10.61 12.86
N SER A 318 18.73 10.51 11.74
CA SER A 318 19.25 9.87 10.53
C SER A 318 19.14 10.77 9.31
N VAL A 319 20.25 10.92 8.58
CA VAL A 319 20.28 11.59 7.28
C VAL A 319 20.81 10.62 6.23
N GLN A 320 20.08 10.43 5.14
CA GLN A 320 20.50 9.60 4.01
C GLN A 320 20.34 10.39 2.71
N ASN A 321 21.43 10.51 1.96
CA ASN A 321 21.45 11.19 0.68
C ASN A 321 22.01 10.25 -0.39
N ASN A 322 21.13 9.79 -1.28
CA ASN A 322 21.45 8.90 -2.39
C ASN A 322 21.33 9.70 -3.69
N ALA A 323 22.45 10.13 -4.23
CA ALA A 323 22.52 10.84 -5.51
C ALA A 323 23.00 9.87 -6.61
N ALA A 324 22.36 9.92 -7.78
CA ALA A 324 22.67 9.07 -8.95
C ALA A 324 22.89 7.59 -8.61
N THR A 325 22.13 7.07 -7.64
CA THR A 325 22.30 5.73 -7.09
C THR A 325 21.16 4.84 -7.54
N ASN A 326 21.46 3.86 -8.39
CA ASN A 326 20.48 2.93 -8.91
C ASN A 326 20.40 1.68 -8.03
N VAL A 327 19.18 1.34 -7.60
CA VAL A 327 18.91 0.14 -6.80
C VAL A 327 18.04 -0.82 -7.61
N THR A 328 18.57 -1.99 -7.92
CA THR A 328 17.93 -2.96 -8.81
C THR A 328 17.84 -4.35 -8.17
N ALA A 329 16.65 -4.93 -8.17
CA ALA A 329 16.43 -6.32 -7.78
C ALA A 329 15.73 -7.08 -8.91
N SER A 330 16.33 -8.17 -9.38
CA SER A 330 15.77 -9.00 -10.46
C SER A 330 15.72 -10.46 -10.05
N ALA A 331 14.55 -11.08 -10.13
CA ALA A 331 14.40 -12.51 -9.89
C ALA A 331 13.79 -13.19 -11.11
N GLU A 332 14.57 -14.10 -11.70
CA GLU A 332 14.20 -14.92 -12.83
C GLU A 332 14.31 -16.39 -12.43
N GLY A 333 13.17 -17.10 -12.50
CA GLY A 333 13.04 -18.37 -11.82
C GLY A 333 11.99 -19.33 -12.37
N PHE A 334 12.18 -20.62 -12.08
CA PHE A 334 11.27 -21.71 -12.43
C PHE A 334 11.10 -22.68 -11.25
N ALA A 335 9.86 -23.09 -10.99
CA ALA A 335 9.58 -24.27 -10.18
C ALA A 335 8.66 -25.22 -10.97
N GLY A 336 9.18 -26.41 -11.27
CA GLY A 336 8.55 -27.40 -12.14
C GLY A 336 8.28 -28.71 -11.42
N LEU A 337 7.07 -29.24 -11.60
CA LEU A 337 6.70 -30.59 -11.18
C LEU A 337 6.23 -31.36 -12.42
N ALA A 338 6.89 -32.46 -12.75
CA ALA A 338 6.59 -33.20 -13.98
C ALA A 338 6.47 -34.71 -13.74
N THR A 339 5.42 -35.32 -14.29
CA THR A 339 5.35 -36.77 -14.50
C THR A 339 5.28 -37.07 -15.99
N LEU A 340 6.34 -37.71 -16.50
CA LEU A 340 6.54 -37.99 -17.93
C LEU A 340 5.75 -39.22 -18.43
N GLY A 341 5.17 -40.00 -17.52
CA GLY A 341 4.29 -41.14 -17.81
C GLY A 341 2.91 -40.98 -17.16
N THR A 342 2.29 -42.08 -16.77
CA THR A 342 0.97 -42.06 -16.12
C THR A 342 1.07 -41.63 -14.65
N LEU A 343 0.14 -40.76 -14.21
CA LEU A 343 -0.14 -40.41 -12.82
C LEU A 343 -1.38 -41.17 -12.32
N GLY A 344 -1.20 -42.39 -11.80
CA GLY A 344 -2.31 -43.23 -11.33
C GLY A 344 -2.52 -43.17 -9.81
N ASN A 345 -3.74 -42.89 -9.35
CA ASN A 345 -4.10 -42.85 -7.92
C ASN A 345 -3.06 -42.11 -7.04
N SER A 346 -2.60 -40.95 -7.47
CA SER A 346 -1.43 -40.26 -6.91
C SER A 346 -1.65 -38.76 -6.78
N SER A 347 -0.85 -38.09 -5.96
CA SER A 347 -0.90 -36.64 -5.77
C SER A 347 0.35 -35.92 -6.27
N GLN A 348 0.15 -34.76 -6.88
CA GLN A 348 1.18 -33.80 -7.29
C GLN A 348 0.82 -32.43 -6.70
N ALA A 349 1.68 -31.90 -5.84
CA ALA A 349 1.46 -30.62 -5.18
C ALA A 349 2.63 -29.66 -5.43
N LEU A 350 2.40 -28.67 -6.29
CA LEU A 350 3.26 -27.50 -6.49
C LEU A 350 2.68 -26.33 -5.68
N THR A 351 3.08 -26.18 -4.42
CA THR A 351 2.36 -25.30 -3.48
C THR A 351 3.25 -24.47 -2.59
N ALA A 352 2.80 -23.26 -2.20
CA ALA A 352 3.52 -22.38 -1.28
C ALA A 352 4.95 -22.01 -1.74
N ASN A 353 5.24 -22.08 -3.03
CA ASN A 353 6.52 -21.61 -3.58
C ASN A 353 6.47 -20.08 -3.78
N ARG A 354 7.63 -19.45 -3.71
CA ARG A 354 7.77 -17.99 -3.79
C ARG A 354 8.89 -17.59 -4.73
N LEU A 355 8.58 -16.71 -5.65
CA LEU A 355 9.51 -16.06 -6.57
C LEU A 355 9.35 -14.56 -6.37
N GLN A 356 10.43 -13.86 -6.02
CA GLN A 356 10.29 -12.45 -5.64
C GLN A 356 11.52 -11.58 -5.88
N SER A 357 11.28 -10.28 -6.06
CA SER A 357 12.30 -9.24 -6.03
C SER A 357 11.89 -8.04 -5.18
N GLN A 358 12.84 -7.48 -4.44
CA GLN A 358 12.62 -6.34 -3.56
C GLN A 358 13.76 -5.33 -3.68
N ALA A 359 13.47 -4.10 -4.07
CA ALA A 359 14.42 -3.00 -4.18
C ALA A 359 14.00 -1.84 -3.25
N THR A 360 14.93 -1.36 -2.42
CA THR A 360 14.69 -0.22 -1.53
C THR A 360 15.82 0.79 -1.68
N GLY A 361 15.50 2.03 -2.07
CA GLY A 361 16.48 3.10 -2.24
C GLY A 361 17.17 3.46 -0.92
N ALA A 362 16.39 3.99 0.02
CA ALA A 362 16.85 4.37 1.34
C ALA A 362 15.82 3.94 2.41
N THR A 363 16.31 3.40 3.53
CA THR A 363 15.48 3.05 4.68
C THR A 363 16.09 3.52 5.99
N SER A 364 15.29 4.11 6.87
CA SER A 364 15.71 4.56 8.19
C SER A 364 14.71 4.17 9.28
N ALA A 365 15.24 3.84 10.46
CA ALA A 365 14.47 3.59 11.66
C ALA A 365 15.09 4.34 12.84
N ASN A 366 14.36 5.28 13.45
CA ASN A 366 14.81 5.95 14.67
C ASN A 366 13.88 5.63 15.83
N THR A 367 14.46 5.21 16.95
CA THR A 367 13.71 4.85 18.15
C THR A 367 14.24 5.59 19.37
N LEU A 368 13.32 6.16 20.15
CA LEU A 368 13.62 6.76 21.44
C LEU A 368 12.66 6.20 22.48
N SER A 369 13.18 5.42 23.43
CA SER A 369 12.41 4.78 24.50
C SER A 369 12.85 5.33 25.85
N LEU A 370 11.93 6.01 26.54
CA LEU A 370 12.20 6.72 27.78
C LEU A 370 11.26 6.18 28.86
N THR A 371 11.81 5.53 29.87
CA THR A 371 11.04 5.00 31.00
C THR A 371 11.58 5.54 32.31
N GLY A 372 10.74 6.20 33.10
CA GLY A 372 11.16 6.60 34.44
C GLY A 372 10.05 6.96 35.39
N THR A 373 10.38 7.65 36.49
CA THR A 373 9.38 8.16 37.44
C THR A 373 9.07 9.63 37.15
N ASP A 374 10.09 10.45 37.02
CA ASP A 374 9.98 11.89 36.79
C ASP A 374 10.93 12.40 35.69
N ALA A 375 10.55 13.49 35.05
CA ALA A 375 11.40 14.27 34.15
C ALA A 375 11.05 15.76 34.24
N THR A 376 12.02 16.64 33.99
CA THR A 376 11.81 18.10 33.99
C THR A 376 12.29 18.69 32.67
N LEU A 377 11.40 19.36 31.96
CA LEU A 377 11.70 20.03 30.69
C LEU A 377 12.63 21.23 30.90
N PRO A 378 13.44 21.60 29.91
CA PRO A 378 14.21 22.84 29.94
C PRO A 378 13.30 24.07 29.84
N SER A 379 13.88 25.27 30.01
CA SER A 379 13.17 26.52 29.79
C SER A 379 12.66 26.63 28.35
N ALA A 380 11.51 27.28 28.17
CA ALA A 380 10.85 27.44 26.87
C ALA A 380 11.76 28.05 25.79
N ALA A 381 11.61 27.57 24.55
CA ALA A 381 12.39 28.02 23.39
C ALA A 381 11.64 29.10 22.60
N ILE A 382 12.38 29.88 21.80
CA ILE A 382 11.82 30.91 20.89
C ILE A 382 11.54 30.33 19.49
N ALA A 383 12.22 29.24 19.13
CA ALA A 383 12.06 28.58 17.84
C ALA A 383 11.08 27.41 17.97
N PRO A 384 10.32 27.09 16.91
CA PRO A 384 9.39 25.97 16.93
C PRO A 384 10.07 24.62 17.19
N ALA A 385 9.34 23.71 17.83
CA ALA A 385 9.74 22.35 18.12
C ALA A 385 10.27 21.58 16.89
N ALA A 386 9.58 21.71 15.75
CA ALA A 386 9.98 21.07 14.50
C ALA A 386 9.62 21.91 13.27
N THR A 387 10.62 22.17 12.43
CA THR A 387 10.48 22.82 11.12
C THR A 387 11.10 21.93 10.06
N VAL A 388 10.34 21.59 9.02
CA VAL A 388 10.81 20.78 7.88
C VAL A 388 10.51 21.52 6.58
N GLN A 389 11.50 21.65 5.70
CA GLN A 389 11.34 22.40 4.43
C GLN A 389 11.27 21.47 3.21
N PHE A 390 10.65 21.96 2.14
CA PHE A 390 10.67 21.34 0.82
C PHE A 390 11.78 21.96 -0.05
N ALA A 391 12.55 21.13 -0.74
CA ALA A 391 13.38 21.57 -1.86
C ALA A 391 13.30 20.55 -3.01
N PRO A 392 13.21 21.00 -4.28
CA PRO A 392 12.91 20.13 -5.42
C PRO A 392 14.09 19.29 -5.91
N THR A 393 15.33 19.66 -5.56
CA THR A 393 16.55 19.07 -6.13
C THR A 393 17.61 18.72 -5.09
N THR A 394 17.45 19.15 -3.84
CA THR A 394 18.43 18.93 -2.77
C THR A 394 17.71 18.68 -1.46
N LEU A 395 18.40 18.13 -0.47
CA LEU A 395 17.86 18.00 0.86
C LEU A 395 17.72 19.39 1.50
N ALA A 396 16.47 19.80 1.79
CA ALA A 396 16.17 21.09 2.39
C ALA A 396 16.53 21.11 3.89
N PRO A 397 16.84 22.29 4.47
CA PRO A 397 17.07 22.42 5.90
C PRO A 397 15.85 21.98 6.71
N SER A 398 16.07 21.07 7.66
CA SER A 398 15.09 20.62 8.63
C SER A 398 15.67 20.78 10.03
N ALA A 399 14.93 21.41 10.95
CA ALA A 399 15.34 21.66 12.31
C ALA A 399 14.36 21.04 13.31
N VAL A 400 14.88 20.38 14.35
CA VAL A 400 14.09 19.86 15.48
C VAL A 400 14.76 20.33 16.77
N THR A 401 14.00 20.96 17.66
CA THR A 401 14.44 21.45 18.96
C THR A 401 13.49 20.94 20.04
N ALA A 402 13.94 20.02 20.89
CA ALA A 402 13.12 19.49 21.99
C ALA A 402 13.99 18.86 23.07
N ALA A 403 13.47 18.68 24.29
CA ALA A 403 14.14 17.92 25.35
C ALA A 403 14.48 16.49 24.86
N TYR A 404 13.60 15.93 24.04
CA TYR A 404 13.72 14.62 23.39
C TYR A 404 13.37 14.77 21.91
N ALA A 405 14.37 14.68 21.02
CA ALA A 405 14.19 14.94 19.59
C ALA A 405 14.45 13.69 18.74
N THR A 406 13.56 13.41 17.80
CA THR A 406 13.79 12.41 16.74
C THR A 406 13.76 13.10 15.38
N GLN A 407 14.78 12.89 14.56
CA GLN A 407 14.87 13.52 13.26
C GLN A 407 15.20 12.49 12.17
N ASN A 408 14.55 12.62 11.02
CA ASN A 408 14.91 11.89 9.83
C ASN A 408 14.89 12.80 8.60
N ALA A 409 15.88 12.63 7.72
CA ALA A 409 15.91 13.27 6.42
C ALA A 409 16.46 12.32 5.35
N GLN A 410 15.64 11.96 4.36
CA GLN A 410 16.03 11.08 3.25
C GLN A 410 15.87 11.79 1.91
N ASN A 411 16.88 11.68 1.04
CA ASN A 411 16.84 12.22 -0.31
C ASN A 411 17.35 11.19 -1.32
N LEU A 412 16.55 10.89 -2.34
CA LEU A 412 16.97 10.23 -3.57
C LEU A 412 17.03 11.30 -4.68
N SER A 413 18.22 11.69 -5.14
CA SER A 413 18.41 12.72 -6.16
C SER A 413 19.04 12.20 -7.45
N ASP A 414 18.98 13.01 -8.51
CA ASP A 414 19.78 12.86 -9.74
C ASP A 414 19.60 11.51 -10.49
N GLY A 415 18.36 11.12 -10.82
CA GLY A 415 18.10 9.90 -11.59
C GLY A 415 18.42 8.60 -10.82
N SER A 416 18.18 8.61 -9.50
CA SER A 416 18.36 7.44 -8.63
C SER A 416 17.17 6.50 -8.75
N ASP A 417 17.20 5.62 -9.75
CA ASP A 417 16.08 4.71 -10.02
C ASP A 417 16.05 3.54 -9.03
N VAL A 418 14.84 3.18 -8.58
CA VAL A 418 14.59 1.98 -7.77
C VAL A 418 13.71 1.03 -8.56
N THR A 419 14.28 -0.10 -8.98
CA THR A 419 13.59 -1.06 -9.85
C THR A 419 13.58 -2.47 -9.26
N ALA A 420 12.40 -3.09 -9.20
CA ALA A 420 12.22 -4.50 -8.87
C ALA A 420 11.51 -5.22 -10.02
N THR A 421 12.13 -6.26 -10.60
CA THR A 421 11.54 -7.09 -11.65
C THR A 421 11.48 -8.55 -11.24
N THR A 422 10.35 -9.21 -11.45
CA THR A 422 10.19 -10.64 -11.23
C THR A 422 9.58 -11.30 -12.45
N GLN A 423 10.17 -12.39 -12.93
CA GLN A 423 9.71 -13.09 -14.14
C GLN A 423 10.07 -14.59 -14.15
N GLY A 424 9.43 -15.37 -15.03
CA GLY A 424 9.79 -16.77 -15.25
C GLY A 424 11.11 -16.93 -16.02
N ASN A 425 11.83 -18.03 -15.78
CA ASN A 425 13.13 -18.35 -16.39
C ASN A 425 13.06 -18.56 -17.92
N GLY A 426 13.86 -17.83 -18.69
CA GLY A 426 14.00 -18.00 -20.14
C GLY A 426 12.71 -17.73 -20.91
N GLY A 427 11.77 -16.98 -20.32
CA GLY A 427 10.43 -16.78 -20.88
C GLY A 427 9.46 -17.94 -20.72
N GLN A 428 9.73 -18.85 -19.80
CA GLN A 428 8.81 -19.92 -19.40
C GLN A 428 7.86 -19.46 -18.29
N ALA A 429 6.87 -20.31 -17.96
CA ALA A 429 6.09 -20.17 -16.73
C ALA A 429 7.03 -20.10 -15.51
N ALA A 430 6.68 -19.33 -14.48
CA ALA A 430 7.40 -19.40 -13.21
C ALA A 430 7.04 -20.68 -12.45
N TYR A 431 5.78 -21.12 -12.54
CA TYR A 431 5.29 -22.34 -11.90
C TYR A 431 4.59 -23.23 -12.92
N MET A 432 5.10 -24.46 -13.09
CA MET A 432 4.54 -25.42 -14.02
C MET A 432 4.35 -26.79 -13.38
N ASN A 433 3.15 -27.35 -13.52
CA ASN A 433 2.85 -28.72 -13.12
C ASN A 433 2.32 -29.50 -14.33
N GLN A 434 3.06 -30.53 -14.74
CA GLN A 434 2.85 -31.24 -16.00
C GLN A 434 2.65 -32.74 -15.78
N THR A 435 1.65 -33.28 -16.47
CA THR A 435 1.43 -34.73 -16.59
C THR A 435 1.23 -35.10 -18.05
N SER A 436 2.01 -36.05 -18.58
CA SER A 436 1.81 -36.56 -19.95
C SER A 436 0.63 -37.53 -20.01
N GLY A 437 0.40 -38.28 -18.94
CA GLY A 437 -0.76 -39.15 -18.74
C GLY A 437 -1.41 -38.90 -17.39
N ALA A 438 -2.52 -38.17 -17.34
CA ALA A 438 -3.32 -38.14 -16.11
C ALA A 438 -4.06 -39.49 -15.96
N GLY A 439 -3.87 -40.17 -14.84
CA GLY A 439 -4.59 -41.41 -14.50
C GLY A 439 -5.85 -41.12 -13.69
N SER A 440 -6.54 -42.19 -13.32
CA SER A 440 -7.73 -42.11 -12.49
C SER A 440 -7.40 -41.85 -11.01
N ASN A 441 -8.29 -41.16 -10.29
CA ASN A 441 -8.19 -40.90 -8.85
C ASN A 441 -6.95 -40.10 -8.42
N SER A 442 -6.50 -39.15 -9.26
CA SER A 442 -5.28 -38.39 -9.01
C SER A 442 -5.57 -36.93 -8.65
N ASN A 443 -4.70 -36.31 -7.84
CA ASN A 443 -4.78 -34.91 -7.47
C ASN A 443 -3.58 -34.13 -8.02
N ILE A 444 -3.82 -33.05 -8.76
CA ILE A 444 -2.78 -32.19 -9.33
C ILE A 444 -3.08 -30.77 -8.87
N ALA A 445 -2.19 -30.17 -8.08
CA ALA A 445 -2.38 -28.86 -7.49
C ALA A 445 -1.20 -27.94 -7.79
N THR A 446 -1.50 -26.72 -8.21
CA THR A 446 -0.58 -25.59 -8.34
C THR A 446 -1.18 -24.42 -7.58
N ASP A 447 -1.16 -24.52 -6.25
CA ASP A 447 -1.96 -23.69 -5.36
C ASP A 447 -1.11 -22.86 -4.40
N SER A 448 -1.61 -21.69 -4.02
CA SER A 448 -1.00 -20.85 -2.97
C SER A 448 0.45 -20.44 -3.25
N ASN A 449 0.86 -20.36 -4.52
CA ASN A 449 2.18 -19.86 -4.89
C ASN A 449 2.17 -18.33 -5.03
N MET A 450 3.33 -17.72 -4.83
CA MET A 450 3.50 -16.26 -4.82
C MET A 450 4.53 -15.82 -5.86
N ILE A 451 4.21 -14.74 -6.59
CA ILE A 451 5.13 -14.03 -7.48
C ILE A 451 5.04 -12.54 -7.16
N PHE A 452 6.14 -11.93 -6.74
CA PHE A 452 6.10 -10.64 -6.06
C PHE A 452 7.26 -9.71 -6.45
N ALA A 453 6.95 -8.50 -6.91
CA ALA A 453 7.94 -7.43 -7.11
C ALA A 453 7.61 -6.22 -6.24
N LYS A 454 8.60 -5.67 -5.53
CA LYS A 454 8.43 -4.48 -4.69
C LYS A 454 9.57 -3.49 -4.86
N ALA A 455 9.26 -2.25 -5.22
CA ALA A 455 10.19 -1.14 -5.27
C ALA A 455 9.77 -0.05 -4.28
N GLN A 456 10.71 0.44 -3.48
CA GLN A 456 10.47 1.54 -2.54
C GLN A 456 11.58 2.58 -2.61
N GLY A 457 11.26 3.86 -2.78
CA GLY A 457 12.25 4.94 -2.84
C GLY A 457 12.85 5.25 -1.46
N ALA A 458 12.21 6.14 -0.70
CA ALA A 458 12.60 6.57 0.65
C ALA A 458 11.60 6.07 1.70
N VAL A 459 12.04 5.23 2.63
CA VAL A 459 11.20 4.63 3.68
C VAL A 459 11.70 5.01 5.07
N THR A 460 10.85 5.55 5.92
CA THR A 460 11.20 5.95 7.29
C THR A 460 10.22 5.43 8.32
N SER A 461 10.73 5.00 9.47
CA SER A 461 9.96 4.71 10.67
C SER A 461 10.56 5.42 11.89
N ASN A 462 9.85 6.38 12.47
CA ASN A 462 10.26 7.05 13.70
C ASN A 462 9.29 6.70 14.84
N ALA A 463 9.82 6.23 15.96
CA ALA A 463 9.04 5.90 17.14
C ALA A 463 9.66 6.52 18.39
N THR A 464 8.91 7.37 19.09
CA THR A 464 9.32 7.95 20.37
C THR A 464 8.28 7.64 21.43
N THR A 465 8.71 7.05 22.55
CA THR A 465 7.86 6.70 23.68
C THR A 465 8.42 7.30 24.96
N LEU A 466 7.61 8.09 25.67
CA LEU A 466 7.87 8.62 27.00
C LEU A 466 6.87 8.03 27.99
N SER A 467 7.36 7.25 28.96
CA SER A 467 6.55 6.61 30.00
C SER A 467 7.11 6.98 31.37
N LEU A 468 6.35 7.78 32.12
CA LEU A 468 6.72 8.25 33.45
C LEU A 468 5.73 7.73 34.50
N GLY A 469 6.22 7.22 35.61
CA GLY A 469 5.37 6.76 36.72
C GLY A 469 4.65 7.90 37.45
N ALA A 470 5.29 9.06 37.58
CA ALA A 470 4.80 10.21 38.33
C ALA A 470 4.61 11.44 37.42
N ALA A 471 5.62 12.28 37.22
CA ALA A 471 5.43 13.59 36.59
C ALA A 471 6.41 13.95 35.46
N LEU A 472 5.88 14.63 34.43
CA LEU A 472 6.65 15.54 33.57
C LEU A 472 6.33 16.98 33.96
N GLY A 473 7.34 17.75 34.37
CA GLY A 473 7.19 19.15 34.77
C GLY A 473 7.94 20.12 33.84
N ALA A 474 7.51 21.38 33.80
CA ALA A 474 8.25 22.46 33.13
C ALA A 474 9.44 22.96 33.98
N GLY A 475 10.53 23.35 33.32
CA GLY A 475 11.66 24.01 33.97
C GLY A 475 11.35 25.46 34.37
N ALA A 476 12.07 26.00 35.36
CA ALA A 476 11.90 27.38 35.80
C ALA A 476 12.20 28.39 34.66
N LEU A 477 11.30 29.37 34.47
CA LEU A 477 11.48 30.42 33.46
C LEU A 477 12.62 31.37 33.84
N GLY A 478 13.41 31.78 32.84
CA GLY A 478 14.32 32.92 32.99
C GLY A 478 13.53 34.23 33.13
N SER A 479 13.98 35.14 33.98
CA SER A 479 13.24 36.32 34.45
C SER A 479 12.93 37.41 33.40
N ASN A 480 13.04 37.15 32.09
CA ASN A 480 13.03 38.18 31.04
C ASN A 480 12.30 37.80 29.74
N SER A 481 11.35 36.85 29.78
CA SER A 481 10.67 36.35 28.58
C SER A 481 9.26 36.95 28.43
N THR A 482 9.12 37.98 27.59
CA THR A 482 7.81 38.56 27.18
C THR A 482 7.26 37.96 25.89
N ALA A 483 7.87 36.91 25.35
CA ALA A 483 7.46 36.22 24.13
C ALA A 483 6.65 34.95 24.45
N ALA A 484 5.69 34.63 23.58
CA ALA A 484 4.90 33.40 23.62
C ALA A 484 5.80 32.19 23.35
N ASN A 485 6.42 31.66 24.40
CA ASN A 485 7.37 30.55 24.31
C ASN A 485 6.71 29.25 24.76
N VAL A 486 6.97 28.15 24.06
CA VAL A 486 6.51 26.80 24.42
C VAL A 486 7.67 25.99 25.01
N ALA A 487 7.42 25.20 26.06
CA ALA A 487 8.39 24.24 26.58
C ALA A 487 8.43 23.00 25.69
N GLU A 488 9.46 22.89 24.86
CA GLU A 488 9.57 21.82 23.87
C GLU A 488 9.96 20.48 24.51
N GLY A 489 8.95 19.62 24.69
CA GLY A 489 9.11 18.33 25.34
C GLY A 489 9.65 17.26 24.40
N VAL A 490 8.81 16.81 23.47
CA VAL A 490 9.15 15.74 22.54
C VAL A 490 8.74 16.10 21.13
N ALA A 491 9.67 16.01 20.18
CA ALA A 491 9.42 16.38 18.79
C ALA A 491 9.94 15.31 17.82
N ILE A 492 9.18 15.06 16.75
CA ILE A 492 9.60 14.27 15.60
C ILE A 492 9.59 15.14 14.34
N GLY A 493 10.72 15.28 13.67
CA GLY A 493 10.84 15.91 12.35
C GLY A 493 11.22 14.89 11.28
N SER A 494 10.43 14.76 10.22
CA SER A 494 10.61 13.73 9.19
C SER A 494 10.48 14.33 7.78
N LEU A 495 11.51 14.13 6.96
CA LEU A 495 11.56 14.53 5.55
C LEU A 495 11.93 13.33 4.65
N GLN A 496 11.13 13.09 3.60
CA GLN A 496 11.46 12.15 2.52
C GLN A 496 11.28 12.82 1.17
N THR A 497 12.31 12.74 0.34
CA THR A 497 12.31 13.31 -1.01
C THR A 497 12.75 12.26 -2.03
N VAL A 498 11.98 12.14 -3.11
CA VAL A 498 12.42 11.53 -4.39
C VAL A 498 12.42 12.63 -5.44
N ALA A 499 13.58 12.96 -5.99
CA ALA A 499 13.76 14.11 -6.86
C ALA A 499 13.16 13.91 -8.27
N ASN A 500 13.13 14.99 -9.04
CA ASN A 500 12.66 14.96 -10.42
C ASN A 500 13.44 13.94 -11.28
N GLY A 501 12.70 13.16 -12.07
CA GLY A 501 13.27 12.22 -13.04
C GLY A 501 13.81 10.92 -12.47
N SER A 502 13.65 10.64 -11.16
CA SER A 502 13.97 9.33 -10.58
C SER A 502 12.73 8.44 -10.60
N ASP A 503 12.84 7.23 -11.14
CA ASP A 503 11.73 6.30 -11.27
C ASP A 503 11.71 5.27 -10.13
N VAL A 504 10.51 4.92 -9.66
CA VAL A 504 10.28 3.83 -8.70
C VAL A 504 9.36 2.82 -9.36
N SER A 505 9.90 1.68 -9.78
CA SER A 505 9.22 0.74 -10.66
C SER A 505 9.26 -0.70 -10.15
N ALA A 506 8.07 -1.30 -10.01
CA ALA A 506 7.90 -2.72 -9.71
C ALA A 506 7.19 -3.41 -10.87
N LYS A 507 7.77 -4.51 -11.37
CA LYS A 507 7.26 -5.24 -12.53
C LYS A 507 7.21 -6.74 -12.30
N VAL A 508 6.07 -7.35 -12.61
CA VAL A 508 5.96 -8.80 -12.83
C VAL A 508 5.66 -9.08 -14.30
N ALA A 509 6.41 -10.00 -14.92
CA ALA A 509 6.22 -10.38 -16.31
C ALA A 509 6.30 -11.90 -16.52
N SER A 510 5.64 -12.41 -17.57
CA SER A 510 5.71 -13.83 -17.94
C SER A 510 6.96 -14.21 -18.76
N GLY A 511 7.86 -13.26 -19.05
CA GLY A 511 9.09 -13.47 -19.84
C GLY A 511 8.85 -13.85 -21.31
N PHE A 512 9.86 -13.72 -22.17
CA PHE A 512 9.81 -14.05 -23.60
C PHE A 512 11.02 -14.88 -24.01
N THR A 513 10.81 -16.11 -24.51
CA THR A 513 11.55 -16.76 -25.61
C THR A 513 10.94 -18.15 -25.89
N LEU A 514 10.69 -18.48 -27.17
CA LEU A 514 10.28 -19.82 -27.62
C LEU A 514 11.44 -20.81 -27.45
N GLY A 515 11.38 -21.67 -26.43
CA GLY A 515 12.40 -22.70 -26.16
C GLY A 515 11.80 -24.08 -25.85
N SER A 516 12.22 -25.07 -26.65
CA SER A 516 12.18 -26.56 -26.52
C SER A 516 10.94 -27.33 -26.04
N PHE A 517 9.94 -26.74 -25.40
CA PHE A 517 8.67 -27.42 -25.10
C PHE A 517 7.63 -27.00 -26.13
N SER A 518 7.13 -27.94 -26.92
CA SER A 518 6.27 -27.75 -28.10
C SER A 518 4.82 -27.35 -27.77
N GLU A 519 4.58 -26.40 -26.87
CA GLU A 519 3.23 -25.96 -26.49
C GLU A 519 3.05 -24.42 -26.53
N PRO A 520 1.95 -23.90 -27.08
CA PRO A 520 1.85 -22.52 -27.57
C PRO A 520 1.51 -21.40 -26.54
N SER A 521 1.58 -21.62 -25.22
CA SER A 521 1.25 -20.55 -24.24
C SER A 521 2.25 -20.46 -23.06
N ALA A 522 2.80 -19.26 -22.86
CA ALA A 522 3.73 -18.88 -21.77
C ALA A 522 2.99 -18.17 -20.62
N ASN A 523 1.98 -18.82 -20.05
CA ASN A 523 1.31 -18.36 -18.82
C ASN A 523 2.28 -18.45 -17.64
N LEU A 524 2.20 -17.49 -16.70
CA LEU A 524 3.12 -17.44 -15.58
C LEU A 524 2.93 -18.59 -14.58
N ILE A 525 1.71 -19.11 -14.44
CA ILE A 525 1.35 -20.28 -13.64
C ILE A 525 0.54 -21.24 -14.51
N LYS A 526 0.96 -22.50 -14.62
CA LYS A 526 0.34 -23.44 -15.55
C LYS A 526 0.24 -24.86 -15.01
N ASN A 527 -0.94 -25.44 -15.20
CA ASN A 527 -1.16 -26.87 -15.17
C ASN A 527 -1.34 -27.42 -16.58
N TYR A 528 -0.67 -28.53 -16.90
CA TYR A 528 -0.83 -29.25 -18.16
C TYR A 528 -1.14 -30.73 -17.92
N ALA A 529 -2.28 -31.20 -18.43
CA ALA A 529 -2.67 -32.60 -18.43
C ALA A 529 -2.87 -33.11 -19.86
N GLY A 530 -1.92 -33.93 -20.34
CA GLY A 530 -1.92 -34.47 -21.71
C GLY A 530 -2.94 -35.59 -21.96
N ALA A 531 -3.42 -36.28 -20.92
CA ALA A 531 -4.42 -37.32 -21.03
C ALA A 531 -5.71 -37.01 -20.27
N SER A 532 -6.67 -37.95 -20.30
CA SER A 532 -7.99 -37.75 -19.71
C SER A 532 -7.94 -37.73 -18.18
N LEU A 533 -8.70 -36.84 -17.55
CA LEU A 533 -8.95 -36.85 -16.11
C LEU A 533 -10.15 -37.74 -15.81
N THR A 534 -10.02 -38.71 -14.89
CA THR A 534 -11.12 -39.60 -14.47
C THR A 534 -11.17 -39.71 -12.95
N ASN A 535 -12.24 -39.23 -12.32
CA ASN A 535 -12.34 -39.14 -10.86
C ASN A 535 -11.16 -38.40 -10.20
N SER A 536 -10.60 -37.41 -10.89
CA SER A 536 -9.37 -36.70 -10.52
C SER A 536 -9.66 -35.24 -10.17
N SER A 537 -8.73 -34.57 -9.49
CA SER A 537 -8.76 -33.14 -9.23
C SER A 537 -7.56 -32.43 -9.85
N LEU A 538 -7.82 -31.30 -10.49
CA LEU A 538 -6.83 -30.38 -11.04
C LEU A 538 -7.10 -28.98 -10.47
N SER A 539 -6.12 -28.35 -9.84
CA SER A 539 -6.28 -27.02 -9.23
C SER A 539 -5.11 -26.08 -9.55
N ALA A 540 -5.43 -24.84 -9.91
CA ALA A 540 -4.52 -23.70 -9.95
C ALA A 540 -5.14 -22.52 -9.18
N SER A 541 -5.23 -22.65 -7.86
CA SER A 541 -6.06 -21.80 -6.99
C SER A 541 -5.25 -21.06 -5.94
N ASN A 542 -5.78 -19.93 -5.47
CA ASN A 542 -5.22 -19.11 -4.38
C ASN A 542 -3.79 -18.60 -4.64
N ASN A 543 -3.35 -18.51 -5.90
CA ASN A 543 -2.06 -17.94 -6.23
C ASN A 543 -2.10 -16.41 -6.15
N LEU A 544 -0.97 -15.80 -5.79
CA LEU A 544 -0.80 -14.36 -5.72
C LEU A 544 0.26 -13.90 -6.72
N VAL A 545 -0.11 -12.93 -7.56
CA VAL A 545 0.83 -12.16 -8.38
C VAL A 545 0.71 -10.69 -8.04
N GLN A 546 1.79 -10.05 -7.61
CA GLN A 546 1.73 -8.68 -7.12
C GLN A 546 2.96 -7.84 -7.50
N ALA A 547 2.70 -6.59 -7.87
CA ALA A 547 3.69 -5.53 -8.05
C ALA A 547 3.35 -4.36 -7.10
N THR A 548 4.35 -3.79 -6.43
CA THR A 548 4.14 -2.65 -5.51
C THR A 548 5.28 -1.63 -5.63
N ALA A 549 4.94 -0.39 -5.93
CA ALA A 549 5.87 0.74 -6.01
C ALA A 549 5.44 1.84 -5.02
N GLU A 550 6.34 2.26 -4.14
CA GLU A 550 6.10 3.38 -3.20
C GLU A 550 7.28 4.34 -3.26
N ALA A 551 7.11 5.59 -3.71
CA ALA A 551 8.24 6.51 -3.82
C ALA A 551 8.71 7.01 -2.45
N THR A 552 7.81 7.58 -1.64
CA THR A 552 8.10 7.93 -0.24
C THR A 552 7.10 7.28 0.70
N ASN A 553 7.59 6.77 1.84
CA ASN A 553 6.78 6.15 2.88
C ASN A 553 7.30 6.51 4.27
N ALA A 554 6.50 7.22 5.06
CA ALA A 554 6.88 7.70 6.38
C ALA A 554 5.86 7.26 7.43
N THR A 555 6.36 6.63 8.49
CA THR A 555 5.58 6.32 9.70
C THR A 555 6.20 7.03 10.89
N ASN A 556 5.44 7.90 11.55
CA ASN A 556 5.88 8.61 12.75
C ASN A 556 4.91 8.33 13.90
N ALA A 557 5.44 7.85 15.02
CA ALA A 557 4.67 7.56 16.22
C ALA A 557 5.31 8.23 17.45
N LEU A 558 4.56 9.10 18.11
CA LEU A 558 4.92 9.70 19.39
C LEU A 558 3.87 9.33 20.43
N THR A 559 4.29 8.69 21.52
CA THR A 559 3.44 8.37 22.67
C THR A 559 4.05 8.93 23.95
N ALA A 560 3.27 9.68 24.72
CA ALA A 560 3.66 10.20 26.03
C ALA A 560 2.62 9.84 27.09
N SER A 561 3.06 9.34 28.23
CA SER A 561 2.20 9.01 29.37
C SER A 561 2.87 9.31 30.71
N ALA A 562 2.10 9.89 31.63
CA ALA A 562 2.48 10.05 33.02
C ALA A 562 1.25 10.12 33.94
N THR A 563 1.43 10.04 35.26
CA THR A 563 0.34 10.42 36.18
C THR A 563 0.01 11.91 36.01
N SER A 564 1.02 12.76 35.91
CA SER A 564 0.89 14.20 35.64
C SER A 564 1.79 14.64 34.49
N LEU A 565 1.22 15.19 33.42
CA LEU A 565 1.95 15.87 32.34
C LEU A 565 1.66 17.36 32.43
N SER A 566 2.63 18.17 32.81
CA SER A 566 2.48 19.63 32.93
C SER A 566 3.65 20.33 32.26
N THR A 567 3.44 20.83 31.05
CA THR A 567 4.46 21.54 30.26
C THR A 567 4.25 23.06 30.27
N ALA A 568 3.19 23.54 30.93
CA ALA A 568 3.00 24.96 31.23
C ALA A 568 4.15 25.49 32.09
N GLY A 569 5.11 26.21 31.48
CA GLY A 569 5.68 27.37 32.15
C GLY A 569 4.63 28.49 32.15
N ASP A 570 4.82 29.57 32.93
CA ASP A 570 3.93 30.75 32.91
C ASP A 570 3.91 31.53 31.56
N ALA A 571 4.26 30.89 30.44
CA ALA A 571 4.34 31.46 29.10
C ALA A 571 3.16 30.99 28.22
N LEU A 572 2.52 31.96 27.57
CA LEU A 572 1.17 31.95 26.99
C LEU A 572 1.12 31.54 25.50
N GLY A 573 1.95 30.61 25.03
CA GLY A 573 1.92 30.17 23.62
C GLY A 573 0.71 29.28 23.31
N VAL A 574 0.10 29.43 22.13
CA VAL A 574 -0.91 28.50 21.60
C VAL A 574 -0.21 27.54 20.65
N ALA A 575 -0.51 26.24 20.72
CA ALA A 575 0.05 25.27 19.77
C ALA A 575 -0.27 25.68 18.33
N GLN A 576 0.75 25.75 17.49
CA GLN A 576 0.62 26.15 16.10
C GLN A 576 1.13 25.05 15.18
N THR A 577 0.32 24.72 14.18
CA THR A 577 0.83 24.02 12.99
C THR A 577 0.67 24.92 11.78
N ASN A 578 1.67 24.88 10.90
CA ASN A 578 1.62 25.57 9.61
C ASN A 578 2.09 24.59 8.53
N ALA A 579 1.31 24.46 7.46
CA ALA A 579 1.72 23.77 6.26
C ALA A 579 1.60 24.70 5.05
N SER A 580 2.66 24.74 4.26
CA SER A 580 2.73 25.47 3.00
C SER A 580 3.38 24.61 1.91
N SER A 581 3.42 25.12 0.68
CA SER A 581 4.16 24.48 -0.41
C SER A 581 5.68 24.53 -0.24
N THR A 582 6.21 25.25 0.76
CA THR A 582 7.65 25.39 1.03
C THR A 582 8.11 24.68 2.29
N GLY A 583 7.18 24.23 3.15
CA GLY A 583 7.52 23.43 4.32
C GLY A 583 6.39 23.33 5.33
N VAL A 584 6.72 22.73 6.47
CA VAL A 584 5.84 22.55 7.62
C VAL A 584 6.51 23.01 8.90
N ASN A 585 5.68 23.49 9.82
CA ASN A 585 6.06 23.87 11.17
C ASN A 585 5.10 23.25 12.19
N ALA A 586 5.64 22.73 13.28
CA ALA A 586 4.88 22.35 14.47
C ALA A 586 5.55 22.96 15.71
N ASP A 587 4.77 23.73 16.45
CA ASP A 587 5.18 24.43 17.68
C ASP A 587 4.23 23.98 18.80
N ALA A 588 4.70 23.03 19.60
CA ALA A 588 3.97 22.45 20.73
C ALA A 588 4.92 21.58 21.57
N ALA A 589 4.61 21.45 22.86
CA ALA A 589 5.38 20.61 23.77
C ALA A 589 5.49 19.14 23.31
N PHE A 590 4.46 18.61 22.64
CA PHE A 590 4.55 17.34 21.91
C PHE A 590 4.20 17.56 20.45
N SER A 591 5.13 17.27 19.55
CA SER A 591 4.96 17.61 18.14
C SER A 591 5.45 16.54 17.15
N ILE A 592 4.76 16.46 16.01
CA ILE A 592 5.21 15.72 14.82
C ILE A 592 5.10 16.65 13.61
N ALA A 593 6.21 16.84 12.91
CA ALA A 593 6.28 17.50 11.62
C ALA A 593 6.76 16.51 10.55
N ASN A 594 5.88 16.15 9.62
CA ASN A 594 6.18 15.24 8.53
C ASN A 594 6.01 15.94 7.18
N ALA A 595 7.00 15.81 6.30
CA ALA A 595 6.98 16.33 4.96
C ALA A 595 7.46 15.28 3.96
N GLN A 596 6.73 15.10 2.86
CA GLN A 596 7.12 14.21 1.77
C GLN A 596 6.99 14.92 0.44
N ARG A 597 7.97 14.69 -0.45
CA ARG A 597 7.91 15.18 -1.81
C ARG A 597 8.38 14.14 -2.81
N THR A 598 7.55 13.88 -3.82
CA THR A 598 7.96 13.16 -5.03
C THR A 598 7.98 14.12 -6.23
N GLY A 599 9.09 14.15 -6.96
CA GLY A 599 9.28 14.96 -8.16
C GLY A 599 8.53 14.42 -9.38
N THR A 600 8.96 14.82 -10.58
CA THR A 600 8.31 14.47 -11.87
C THR A 600 8.69 13.09 -12.44
N GLY A 601 9.21 12.17 -11.62
CA GLY A 601 9.51 10.80 -12.04
C GLY A 601 8.25 9.92 -12.15
N THR A 602 8.43 8.70 -12.63
CA THR A 602 7.35 7.70 -12.72
C THR A 602 7.35 6.80 -11.48
N VAL A 603 6.19 6.59 -10.86
CA VAL A 603 5.99 5.57 -9.84
C VAL A 603 5.07 4.50 -10.42
N SER A 604 5.61 3.32 -10.75
CA SER A 604 4.88 2.31 -11.52
C SER A 604 4.83 0.93 -10.88
N ALA A 605 3.63 0.35 -10.82
CA ALA A 605 3.41 -1.06 -10.51
C ALA A 605 2.77 -1.76 -11.72
N THR A 606 3.53 -2.61 -12.40
CA THR A 606 3.10 -3.26 -13.66
C THR A 606 3.02 -4.77 -13.52
N ILE A 607 1.91 -5.37 -13.97
CA ILE A 607 1.77 -6.81 -14.21
C ILE A 607 1.48 -7.00 -15.69
N GLN A 608 2.47 -7.54 -16.42
CA GLN A 608 2.41 -7.67 -17.87
C GLN A 608 2.42 -9.14 -18.31
N PRO A 609 1.27 -9.74 -18.68
CA PRO A 609 1.26 -11.01 -19.40
C PRO A 609 1.80 -10.78 -20.81
N THR A 610 2.55 -11.76 -21.31
CA THR A 610 3.08 -11.79 -22.68
C THR A 610 2.25 -12.70 -23.57
N TYR A 611 1.65 -13.78 -23.03
CA TYR A 611 0.77 -14.70 -23.74
C TYR A 611 -0.37 -15.24 -22.85
N SER A 612 -1.59 -15.28 -23.39
CA SER A 612 -2.79 -15.98 -22.90
C SER A 612 -3.11 -15.93 -21.39
N GLY A 613 -2.88 -14.81 -20.70
CA GLY A 613 -3.24 -14.65 -19.28
C GLY A 613 -2.12 -14.97 -18.28
N MET A 614 -2.46 -15.05 -16.99
CA MET A 614 -1.47 -15.26 -15.92
C MET A 614 -1.51 -16.68 -15.35
N VAL A 615 -2.72 -17.25 -15.19
CA VAL A 615 -2.94 -18.60 -14.64
C VAL A 615 -3.74 -19.44 -15.62
N GLU A 616 -3.30 -20.67 -15.89
CA GLU A 616 -3.96 -21.59 -16.83
C GLU A 616 -4.04 -23.02 -16.30
N ASN A 617 -5.22 -23.63 -16.43
CA ASN A 617 -5.39 -25.09 -16.47
C ASN A 617 -5.62 -25.53 -17.91
N TYR A 618 -4.76 -26.41 -18.44
CA TYR A 618 -4.96 -26.99 -19.76
C TYR A 618 -5.08 -28.51 -19.70
N VAL A 619 -6.20 -29.04 -20.21
CA VAL A 619 -6.46 -30.48 -20.32
C VAL A 619 -6.68 -30.83 -21.79
N GLN A 620 -5.77 -31.60 -22.36
CA GLN A 620 -5.77 -31.91 -23.80
C GLN A 620 -6.82 -32.96 -24.20
N SER A 621 -7.30 -33.76 -23.25
CA SER A 621 -8.23 -34.87 -23.48
C SER A 621 -9.53 -34.70 -22.67
N GLY A 622 -10.27 -35.78 -22.44
CA GLY A 622 -11.55 -35.76 -21.73
C GLY A 622 -11.43 -35.54 -20.22
N VAL A 623 -12.51 -35.04 -19.60
CA VAL A 623 -12.67 -34.86 -18.16
C VAL A 623 -13.93 -35.62 -17.73
N SER A 624 -13.79 -36.61 -16.85
CA SER A 624 -14.90 -37.46 -16.39
C SER A 624 -14.89 -37.62 -14.88
N GLY A 625 -16.03 -37.40 -14.21
CA GLY A 625 -16.13 -37.53 -12.75
C GLY A 625 -15.17 -36.62 -11.96
N SER A 626 -14.64 -35.58 -12.59
CA SER A 626 -13.44 -34.87 -12.11
C SER A 626 -13.73 -33.41 -11.77
N SER A 627 -12.83 -32.78 -11.04
CA SER A 627 -12.89 -31.36 -10.69
C SER A 627 -11.69 -30.60 -11.26
N VAL A 628 -11.94 -29.51 -11.99
CA VAL A 628 -10.92 -28.58 -12.49
C VAL A 628 -11.19 -27.19 -11.92
N MET A 629 -10.29 -26.67 -11.09
CA MET A 629 -10.48 -25.41 -10.38
C MET A 629 -9.35 -24.42 -10.65
N ALA A 630 -9.70 -23.16 -10.83
CA ALA A 630 -8.75 -22.04 -10.80
C ALA A 630 -9.42 -20.88 -10.04
N ASN A 631 -9.57 -21.08 -8.74
CA ASN A 631 -10.36 -20.21 -7.87
C ASN A 631 -9.46 -19.33 -7.00
N GLY A 632 -9.95 -18.14 -6.61
CA GLY A 632 -9.30 -17.34 -5.57
C GLY A 632 -7.92 -16.77 -5.93
N ASN A 633 -7.53 -16.78 -7.21
CA ASN A 633 -6.27 -16.19 -7.64
C ASN A 633 -6.34 -14.65 -7.57
N GLN A 634 -5.25 -14.02 -7.17
CA GLN A 634 -5.18 -12.57 -6.95
C GLN A 634 -4.06 -11.95 -7.79
N PHE A 635 -4.39 -10.88 -8.52
CA PHE A 635 -3.47 -10.03 -9.26
C PHE A 635 -3.55 -8.61 -8.68
N ALA A 636 -2.43 -8.05 -8.20
CA ALA A 636 -2.44 -6.77 -7.49
C ALA A 636 -1.30 -5.84 -7.93
N GLY A 637 -1.64 -4.65 -8.43
CA GLY A 637 -0.68 -3.58 -8.74
C GLY A 637 -0.96 -2.34 -7.90
N PHE A 638 -0.01 -1.93 -7.07
CA PHE A 638 -0.15 -0.77 -6.19
C PHE A 638 1.00 0.23 -6.39
N ALA A 639 0.67 1.45 -6.80
CA ALA A 639 1.62 2.54 -6.96
C ALA A 639 1.23 3.73 -6.09
N VAL A 640 2.14 4.21 -5.25
CA VAL A 640 1.92 5.38 -4.39
C VAL A 640 3.12 6.33 -4.45
N ALA A 641 2.91 7.61 -4.77
CA ALA A 641 4.02 8.57 -4.72
C ALA A 641 4.38 8.89 -3.26
N ASP A 642 3.51 9.56 -2.52
CA ASP A 642 3.76 9.95 -1.13
C ASP A 642 2.78 9.29 -0.16
N LYS A 643 3.32 8.58 0.85
CA LYS A 643 2.53 7.87 1.86
C LYS A 643 2.98 8.20 3.28
N ALA A 644 2.07 8.72 4.10
CA ALA A 644 2.34 9.10 5.49
C ALA A 644 1.35 8.47 6.46
N ALA A 645 1.86 7.96 7.58
CA ALA A 645 1.10 7.58 8.76
C ALA A 645 1.68 8.24 10.00
N ASN A 646 0.96 9.18 10.61
CA ASN A 646 1.41 9.94 11.78
C ASN A 646 0.46 9.71 12.95
N THR A 647 1.00 9.31 14.10
CA THR A 647 0.23 9.11 15.35
C THR A 647 0.89 9.84 16.50
N LEU A 648 0.16 10.76 17.12
CA LEU A 648 0.54 11.44 18.36
C LEU A 648 -0.49 11.11 19.44
N ALA A 649 -0.04 10.48 20.53
CA ALA A 649 -0.88 10.10 21.67
C ALA A 649 -0.30 10.63 22.98
N VAL A 650 -1.13 11.35 23.76
CA VAL A 650 -0.77 11.88 25.08
C VAL A 650 -1.82 11.43 26.11
N SER A 651 -1.37 10.90 27.25
CA SER A 651 -2.28 10.41 28.29
C SER A 651 -1.79 10.62 29.72
N GLY A 652 -2.73 10.77 30.67
CA GLY A 652 -2.40 10.80 32.09
C GLY A 652 -3.60 10.99 33.02
N THR A 653 -3.36 11.10 34.32
CA THR A 653 -4.43 11.50 35.26
C THR A 653 -4.67 13.00 35.14
N THR A 654 -3.61 13.80 35.14
CA THR A 654 -3.65 15.25 34.89
C THR A 654 -2.80 15.59 33.68
N VAL A 655 -3.37 16.28 32.70
CA VAL A 655 -2.67 16.71 31.47
C VAL A 655 -2.90 18.20 31.26
N THR A 656 -1.80 18.95 31.24
CA THR A 656 -1.72 20.39 31.00
C THR A 656 -0.59 20.65 30.02
N THR A 657 -0.87 20.48 28.73
CA THR A 657 0.11 20.54 27.65
C THR A 657 -0.56 20.86 26.31
N ASP A 658 0.26 21.30 25.37
CA ASP A 658 -0.10 21.45 23.96
C ASP A 658 0.39 20.28 23.10
N THR A 659 -0.33 20.02 22.00
CA THR A 659 0.01 19.01 21.00
C THR A 659 -0.16 19.52 19.58
N ALA A 660 0.80 19.21 18.70
CA ALA A 660 0.80 19.62 17.30
C ALA A 660 1.17 18.48 16.36
N LEU A 661 0.34 18.20 15.36
CA LEU A 661 0.65 17.25 14.29
C LEU A 661 0.45 17.92 12.94
N VAL A 662 1.53 18.05 12.18
CA VAL A 662 1.49 18.57 10.81
C VAL A 662 2.02 17.54 9.83
N ASN A 663 1.27 17.35 8.74
CA ASN A 663 1.66 16.50 7.63
C ASN A 663 1.48 17.26 6.31
N ALA A 664 2.55 17.36 5.51
CA ALA A 664 2.47 17.89 4.15
C ALA A 664 3.03 16.91 3.12
N GLN A 665 2.31 16.74 2.02
CA GLN A 665 2.74 15.92 0.89
C GLN A 665 2.62 16.71 -0.42
N SER A 666 3.59 16.56 -1.31
CA SER A 666 3.60 17.24 -2.59
C SER A 666 4.17 16.35 -3.68
N SER A 667 3.39 16.08 -4.72
CA SER A 667 3.79 15.17 -5.81
C SER A 667 3.65 15.82 -7.18
N GLY A 668 4.73 15.74 -7.97
CA GLY A 668 4.72 15.99 -9.42
C GLY A 668 4.72 14.72 -10.27
N ALA A 669 4.62 13.55 -9.65
CA ALA A 669 4.86 12.26 -10.29
C ALA A 669 3.74 11.79 -11.22
N ASP A 670 4.12 10.95 -12.18
CA ASP A 670 3.23 10.08 -12.92
C ASP A 670 3.10 8.75 -12.17
N VAL A 671 1.97 8.54 -11.50
CA VAL A 671 1.72 7.34 -10.69
C VAL A 671 0.85 6.38 -11.48
N LYS A 672 1.33 5.15 -11.69
CA LYS A 672 0.74 4.22 -12.66
C LYS A 672 0.64 2.80 -12.11
N ALA A 673 -0.56 2.22 -12.16
CA ALA A 673 -0.74 0.78 -11.95
C ALA A 673 -1.41 0.16 -13.18
N ASP A 674 -0.68 -0.71 -13.90
CA ASP A 674 -1.25 -1.42 -15.05
C ASP A 674 -1.16 -2.92 -14.89
N LEU A 675 -2.31 -3.54 -15.10
CA LEU A 675 -2.49 -4.97 -15.09
C LEU A 675 -3.02 -5.37 -16.46
N GLY A 676 -2.13 -5.92 -17.30
CA GLY A 676 -2.46 -6.32 -18.67
C GLY A 676 -2.35 -5.18 -19.68
N ALA A 677 -2.79 -5.43 -20.91
CA ALA A 677 -2.78 -4.47 -22.01
C ALA A 677 -4.01 -4.61 -22.91
N ALA A 678 -4.56 -3.47 -23.34
CA ALA A 678 -5.69 -3.42 -24.28
C ALA A 678 -5.34 -4.01 -25.64
N GLY A 679 -6.29 -4.71 -26.27
CA GLY A 679 -6.25 -5.08 -27.69
C GLY A 679 -5.22 -6.16 -28.06
N GLN A 680 -4.39 -6.59 -27.12
CA GLN A 680 -3.40 -7.64 -27.32
C GLN A 680 -4.04 -9.01 -27.09
N THR A 681 -3.97 -9.92 -28.06
CA THR A 681 -4.39 -11.32 -27.89
C THR A 681 -3.58 -11.96 -26.75
N GLY A 682 -4.24 -12.29 -25.64
CA GLY A 682 -3.56 -12.81 -24.46
C GLY A 682 -2.89 -11.76 -23.56
N GLY A 683 -3.18 -10.48 -23.78
CA GLY A 683 -2.67 -9.35 -22.99
C GLY A 683 -3.45 -9.06 -21.71
N ASN A 684 -4.58 -9.73 -21.45
CA ASN A 684 -5.31 -9.55 -20.19
C ASN A 684 -4.60 -10.29 -19.06
N VAL A 685 -4.53 -9.69 -17.86
CA VAL A 685 -4.31 -10.49 -16.65
C VAL A 685 -5.51 -11.40 -16.42
N GLY A 686 -5.33 -12.51 -15.73
CA GLY A 686 -6.47 -13.37 -15.37
C GLY A 686 -6.20 -14.85 -15.49
N VAL A 687 -7.31 -15.60 -15.55
CA VAL A 687 -7.38 -17.03 -15.30
C VAL A 687 -8.17 -17.74 -16.39
N SER A 688 -7.58 -18.78 -16.97
CA SER A 688 -8.23 -19.64 -17.96
C SER A 688 -8.24 -21.10 -17.53
N THR A 689 -9.29 -21.81 -17.92
CA THR A 689 -9.32 -23.27 -17.97
C THR A 689 -9.74 -23.68 -19.37
N ILE A 690 -8.90 -24.46 -20.04
CA ILE A 690 -9.08 -24.88 -21.43
C ILE A 690 -9.14 -26.41 -21.47
N LEU A 691 -10.20 -26.94 -22.08
CA LEU A 691 -10.52 -28.37 -22.15
C LEU A 691 -10.67 -28.78 -23.61
N SER A 692 -9.92 -29.76 -24.09
CA SER A 692 -9.90 -30.15 -25.51
C SER A 692 -10.62 -31.48 -25.81
N GLY A 693 -11.26 -32.10 -24.83
CA GLY A 693 -12.10 -33.29 -25.00
C GLY A 693 -13.44 -33.22 -24.26
N ASN A 694 -14.18 -34.34 -24.28
CA ASN A 694 -15.50 -34.45 -23.63
C ASN A 694 -15.41 -34.16 -22.13
N VAL A 695 -16.37 -33.40 -21.61
CA VAL A 695 -16.55 -33.12 -20.18
C VAL A 695 -17.82 -33.83 -19.72
N SER A 696 -17.70 -34.76 -18.77
CA SER A 696 -18.79 -35.61 -18.29
C SER A 696 -18.81 -35.71 -16.77
N ASN A 697 -19.96 -35.59 -16.11
CA ASN A 697 -20.08 -35.74 -14.65
C ASN A 697 -19.03 -34.92 -13.86
N SER A 698 -18.66 -33.73 -14.35
CA SER A 698 -17.48 -32.99 -13.87
C SER A 698 -17.79 -31.55 -13.48
N SER A 699 -16.95 -30.96 -12.64
CA SER A 699 -17.05 -29.56 -12.24
C SER A 699 -15.83 -28.74 -12.68
N VAL A 700 -16.07 -27.63 -13.37
CA VAL A 700 -15.06 -26.69 -13.84
C VAL A 700 -15.37 -25.32 -13.27
N ALA A 701 -14.42 -24.70 -12.57
CA ALA A 701 -14.64 -23.45 -11.87
C ALA A 701 -13.47 -22.46 -12.04
N VAL A 702 -13.82 -21.23 -12.44
CA VAL A 702 -12.97 -20.03 -12.43
C VAL A 702 -13.69 -18.98 -11.60
N ASN A 703 -13.67 -19.18 -10.29
CA ASN A 703 -14.50 -18.43 -9.35
C ASN A 703 -13.69 -17.62 -8.34
N GLY A 704 -14.21 -16.46 -7.95
CA GLY A 704 -13.65 -15.67 -6.85
C GLY A 704 -12.24 -15.14 -7.12
N ASN A 705 -11.82 -15.04 -8.39
CA ASN A 705 -10.53 -14.46 -8.73
C ASN A 705 -10.60 -12.93 -8.70
N SER A 706 -9.48 -12.26 -8.42
CA SER A 706 -9.43 -10.82 -8.28
C SER A 706 -8.29 -10.17 -9.06
N ALA A 707 -8.57 -9.07 -9.74
CA ALA A 707 -7.57 -8.18 -10.33
C ALA A 707 -7.76 -6.76 -9.78
N LEU A 708 -6.76 -6.26 -9.06
CA LEU A 708 -6.81 -5.02 -8.28
C LEU A 708 -5.67 -4.10 -8.73
N GLY A 709 -5.99 -2.95 -9.30
CA GLY A 709 -5.04 -1.87 -9.54
C GLY A 709 -5.37 -0.67 -8.67
N SER A 710 -4.35 -0.03 -8.07
CA SER A 710 -4.52 1.27 -7.42
C SER A 710 -3.29 2.16 -7.65
N SER A 711 -3.54 3.38 -8.12
CA SER A 711 -2.58 4.46 -8.23
C SER A 711 -3.00 5.61 -7.31
N VAL A 712 -2.10 6.09 -6.45
CA VAL A 712 -2.37 7.19 -5.52
C VAL A 712 -1.19 8.15 -5.52
N ASN A 713 -1.41 9.44 -5.79
CA ASN A 713 -0.32 10.40 -5.63
C ASN A 713 -0.01 10.61 -4.15
N ASN A 714 -0.91 11.24 -3.39
CA ASN A 714 -0.67 11.53 -1.98
C ASN A 714 -1.65 10.78 -1.08
N SER A 715 -1.14 10.06 -0.08
CA SER A 715 -1.92 9.31 0.91
C SER A 715 -1.48 9.65 2.33
N ALA A 716 -2.39 10.17 3.15
CA ALA A 716 -2.11 10.55 4.53
C ALA A 716 -3.10 9.93 5.52
N ALA A 717 -2.58 9.41 6.62
CA ALA A 717 -3.35 8.98 7.79
C ALA A 717 -2.77 9.63 9.05
N ASN A 718 -3.50 10.59 9.63
CA ASN A 718 -3.06 11.35 10.80
C ASN A 718 -4.00 11.12 11.97
N THR A 719 -3.45 10.74 13.13
CA THR A 719 -4.20 10.56 14.38
C THR A 719 -3.53 11.35 15.50
N LEU A 720 -4.27 12.25 16.11
CA LEU A 720 -3.90 12.96 17.33
C LEU A 720 -4.91 12.62 18.44
N ALA A 721 -4.44 12.08 19.55
CA ALA A 721 -5.28 11.68 20.67
C ALA A 721 -4.72 12.20 21.99
N VAL A 722 -5.54 12.93 22.74
CA VAL A 722 -5.23 13.40 24.09
C VAL A 722 -6.31 12.91 25.05
N SER A 723 -5.90 12.24 26.12
CA SER A 723 -6.82 11.67 27.11
C SER A 723 -6.35 11.91 28.54
N ALA A 724 -7.24 12.39 29.40
CA ALA A 724 -6.93 12.54 30.81
C ALA A 724 -8.13 12.31 31.74
N THR A 725 -7.88 12.18 33.04
CA THR A 725 -8.95 12.40 34.03
C THR A 725 -9.24 13.91 34.15
N SER A 726 -8.20 14.72 34.31
CA SER A 726 -8.25 16.18 34.30
C SER A 726 -7.43 16.73 33.13
N LEU A 727 -8.06 17.48 32.22
CA LEU A 727 -7.41 18.06 31.04
C LEU A 727 -7.55 19.58 31.03
N SER A 728 -6.45 20.29 30.83
CA SER A 728 -6.42 21.75 30.65
C SER A 728 -5.46 22.17 29.53
N GLY A 729 -5.80 23.27 28.84
CA GLY A 729 -4.93 23.89 27.84
C GLY A 729 -3.89 24.82 28.47
N THR A 730 -2.79 25.10 27.76
CA THR A 730 -1.67 25.92 28.25
C THR A 730 -1.58 27.31 27.62
N GLY A 731 -2.38 27.60 26.58
CA GLY A 731 -2.35 28.88 25.86
C GLY A 731 -3.15 30.05 26.47
N THR A 732 -3.19 31.17 25.74
CA THR A 732 -4.05 32.35 26.03
C THR A 732 -5.53 31.98 26.13
N ASN A 733 -6.40 32.89 26.59
CA ASN A 733 -7.86 32.68 26.58
C ASN A 733 -8.46 32.70 25.16
N ASP A 734 -7.69 32.44 24.12
CA ASP A 734 -8.14 32.50 22.73
C ASP A 734 -8.79 31.18 22.30
N ARG A 735 -9.65 31.27 21.28
CA ARG A 735 -10.38 30.13 20.69
C ARG A 735 -9.53 29.44 19.63
N ALA A 736 -9.87 28.19 19.30
CA ALA A 736 -9.28 27.51 18.15
C ALA A 736 -9.54 28.29 16.86
N LYS A 737 -8.51 28.37 16.02
CA LYS A 737 -8.52 29.19 14.81
C LYS A 737 -7.85 28.47 13.65
N ILE A 738 -8.46 28.58 12.47
CA ILE A 738 -7.95 27.99 11.23
C ILE A 738 -7.94 29.03 10.11
N ILE A 739 -6.75 29.33 9.57
CA ILE A 739 -6.54 30.27 8.46
C ILE A 739 -5.40 29.80 7.57
N ALA A 740 -5.62 29.71 6.24
CA ALA A 740 -4.57 29.58 5.22
C ALA A 740 -3.46 28.55 5.55
N GLY A 741 -3.82 27.30 5.85
CA GLY A 741 -2.85 26.23 6.17
C GLY A 741 -2.26 26.30 7.58
N THR A 742 -2.69 27.26 8.40
CA THR A 742 -2.32 27.40 9.81
C THR A 742 -3.49 26.99 10.71
N THR A 743 -3.20 26.23 11.76
CA THR A 743 -4.15 25.95 12.85
C THR A 743 -3.54 26.30 14.20
N GLU A 744 -4.31 27.03 15.01
CA GLU A 744 -3.96 27.49 16.35
C GLU A 744 -4.99 26.92 17.33
N ALA A 745 -4.55 26.05 18.25
CA ALA A 745 -5.35 25.47 19.34
C ALA A 745 -4.42 24.70 20.28
N ASP A 746 -4.84 24.39 21.51
CA ASP A 746 -4.05 23.54 22.42
C ASP A 746 -3.76 22.17 21.79
N ASN A 747 -4.70 21.64 20.99
CA ASN A 747 -4.52 20.42 20.21
C ASN A 747 -4.75 20.72 18.72
N SER A 748 -3.69 20.66 17.93
CA SER A 748 -3.66 21.17 16.56
C SER A 748 -3.25 20.09 15.57
N LEU A 749 -4.10 19.81 14.58
CA LEU A 749 -3.81 18.86 13.50
C LEU A 749 -4.02 19.53 12.13
N THR A 750 -2.94 19.63 11.34
CA THR A 750 -2.99 20.11 9.95
C THR A 750 -2.50 19.06 8.98
N ASN A 751 -3.30 18.80 7.94
CA ASN A 751 -2.91 18.01 6.78
C ASN A 751 -3.01 18.85 5.51
N LEU A 752 -1.91 18.94 4.76
CA LEU A 752 -1.84 19.58 3.45
C LEU A 752 -1.37 18.57 2.39
N GLN A 753 -2.11 18.42 1.30
CA GLN A 753 -1.67 17.63 0.15
C GLN A 753 -1.77 18.46 -1.12
N SER A 754 -0.71 18.48 -1.93
CA SER A 754 -0.65 19.26 -3.17
C SER A 754 -0.17 18.41 -4.35
N LEU A 755 -0.73 18.64 -5.53
CA LEU A 755 -0.29 18.02 -6.78
C LEU A 755 0.14 19.07 -7.81
N ASP A 756 1.36 18.95 -8.30
CA ASP A 756 1.96 19.86 -9.28
C ASP A 756 1.27 19.70 -10.65
N SER A 757 1.26 20.77 -11.44
CA SER A 757 0.74 20.73 -12.81
C SER A 757 1.54 19.75 -13.66
N GLY A 758 0.85 18.77 -14.25
CA GLY A 758 1.48 17.72 -15.06
C GLY A 758 1.62 16.37 -14.35
N SER A 759 1.35 16.31 -13.04
CA SER A 759 1.19 15.04 -12.34
C SER A 759 0.01 14.24 -12.88
N SER A 760 0.06 12.91 -12.72
CA SER A 760 -1.05 12.04 -13.07
C SER A 760 -1.19 10.84 -12.14
N SER A 761 -2.40 10.29 -12.07
CA SER A 761 -2.73 9.02 -11.44
C SER A 761 -3.47 8.14 -12.44
N THR A 762 -2.83 7.06 -12.89
CA THR A 762 -3.33 6.19 -13.94
C THR A 762 -3.45 4.73 -13.50
N THR A 763 -4.71 4.34 -13.35
CA THR A 763 -5.33 3.03 -13.22
C THR A 763 -5.62 2.26 -14.51
N ASN A 764 -4.95 1.18 -14.92
CA ASN A 764 -5.51 0.32 -15.99
C ASN A 764 -5.54 -1.16 -15.61
N VAL A 765 -6.72 -1.78 -15.67
CA VAL A 765 -6.89 -3.21 -15.40
C VAL A 765 -7.61 -3.87 -16.58
N TYR A 766 -6.98 -4.90 -17.14
CA TYR A 766 -7.52 -5.72 -18.23
C TYR A 766 -7.62 -7.18 -17.75
N GLY A 767 -8.79 -7.61 -17.30
CA GLY A 767 -9.04 -8.95 -16.77
C GLY A 767 -9.68 -9.91 -17.77
N GLY A 768 -9.26 -11.17 -17.75
CA GLY A 768 -9.84 -12.27 -18.53
C GLY A 768 -10.11 -13.51 -17.68
N PHE A 769 -11.35 -13.96 -17.62
CA PHE A 769 -11.77 -15.14 -16.85
C PHE A 769 -12.51 -16.10 -17.77
N ALA A 770 -12.03 -17.34 -17.93
CA ALA A 770 -12.59 -18.24 -18.92
C ALA A 770 -12.62 -19.71 -18.51
N ALA A 771 -13.75 -20.37 -18.72
CA ALA A 771 -13.91 -21.83 -18.62
C ALA A 771 -14.37 -22.38 -19.97
N VAL A 772 -13.42 -22.76 -20.81
CA VAL A 772 -13.64 -23.05 -22.23
C VAL A 772 -13.39 -24.50 -22.53
N GLN A 773 -14.33 -25.11 -23.25
CA GLN A 773 -14.14 -26.36 -23.96
C GLN A 773 -14.01 -26.07 -25.47
N TYR A 774 -12.91 -26.56 -26.03
CA TYR A 774 -12.50 -26.32 -27.42
C TYR A 774 -12.97 -27.44 -28.35
N GLN A 775 -12.97 -28.70 -27.90
CA GLN A 775 -13.52 -29.85 -28.62
C GLN A 775 -14.23 -30.83 -27.68
N GLY A 776 -15.20 -31.59 -28.22
CA GLY A 776 -15.98 -32.59 -27.48
C GLY A 776 -17.32 -32.05 -26.97
N ASP A 777 -18.05 -32.84 -26.19
CA ASP A 777 -19.34 -32.48 -25.60
C ASP A 777 -19.23 -32.14 -24.10
N VAL A 778 -20.14 -31.29 -23.60
CA VAL A 778 -20.33 -31.05 -22.16
C VAL A 778 -21.62 -31.75 -21.73
N THR A 779 -21.51 -32.76 -20.87
CA THR A 779 -22.65 -33.58 -20.40
C THR A 779 -22.63 -33.74 -18.89
N ASP A 780 -23.77 -33.67 -18.20
CA ASP A 780 -23.87 -33.89 -16.75
C ASP A 780 -22.88 -33.07 -15.90
N SER A 781 -22.52 -31.88 -16.37
CA SER A 781 -21.37 -31.14 -15.82
C SER A 781 -21.74 -29.73 -15.39
N LYS A 782 -20.86 -29.12 -14.60
CA LYS A 782 -20.98 -27.73 -14.16
C LYS A 782 -19.79 -26.93 -14.64
N LEU A 783 -20.01 -25.85 -15.38
CA LEU A 783 -18.99 -24.85 -15.70
C LEU A 783 -19.38 -23.52 -15.04
N SER A 784 -18.44 -22.88 -14.35
CA SER A 784 -18.69 -21.65 -13.61
C SER A 784 -17.55 -20.65 -13.81
N VAL A 785 -17.91 -19.43 -14.21
CA VAL A 785 -17.06 -18.23 -14.18
C VAL A 785 -17.80 -17.19 -13.34
N ALA A 786 -17.62 -17.26 -12.03
CA ALA A 786 -18.49 -16.55 -11.11
C ALA A 786 -17.76 -15.80 -10.00
N ASN A 787 -18.35 -14.70 -9.54
CA ASN A 787 -17.84 -13.89 -8.43
C ASN A 787 -16.40 -13.38 -8.64
N ASN A 788 -15.95 -13.25 -9.89
CA ASN A 788 -14.65 -12.65 -10.16
C ASN A 788 -14.77 -11.12 -10.04
N THR A 789 -13.78 -10.49 -9.40
CA THR A 789 -13.81 -9.06 -9.07
C THR A 789 -12.65 -8.35 -9.73
N GLN A 790 -12.96 -7.28 -10.46
CA GLN A 790 -11.97 -6.38 -11.05
C GLN A 790 -12.19 -4.97 -10.54
N PHE A 791 -11.11 -4.33 -10.07
CA PHE A 791 -11.15 -3.00 -9.48
C PHE A 791 -9.94 -2.19 -9.94
N ALA A 792 -10.19 -1.07 -10.62
CA ALA A 792 -9.21 -0.06 -10.95
C ALA A 792 -9.51 1.19 -10.11
N GLU A 793 -8.51 1.70 -9.38
CA GLU A 793 -8.62 2.91 -8.57
C GLU A 793 -7.51 3.90 -8.89
N SER A 794 -7.88 5.15 -9.12
CA SER A 794 -6.93 6.24 -9.31
C SER A 794 -7.33 7.42 -8.44
N LEU A 795 -6.47 7.73 -7.48
CA LEU A 795 -6.66 8.85 -6.56
C LEU A 795 -5.54 9.87 -6.75
N GLY A 796 -5.88 11.15 -6.70
CA GLY A 796 -4.90 12.22 -6.53
C GLY A 796 -4.49 12.31 -5.06
N ASN A 797 -5.14 13.19 -4.31
CA ASN A 797 -4.94 13.34 -2.87
C ASN A 797 -5.96 12.51 -2.07
N SER A 798 -5.49 11.76 -1.07
CA SER A 798 -6.35 11.07 -0.11
C SER A 798 -5.87 11.26 1.33
N ALA A 799 -6.77 11.69 2.22
CA ALA A 799 -6.47 11.95 3.61
C ALA A 799 -7.51 11.36 4.56
N THR A 800 -7.04 10.76 5.67
CA THR A 800 -7.86 10.40 6.84
C THR A 800 -7.27 11.07 8.07
N ASN A 801 -7.99 12.01 8.67
CA ASN A 801 -7.54 12.78 9.83
C ASN A 801 -8.46 12.54 11.02
N ARG A 802 -7.88 12.23 12.19
CA ARG A 802 -8.62 11.99 13.43
C ARG A 802 -7.98 12.78 14.56
N LEU A 803 -8.75 13.66 15.19
CA LEU A 803 -8.38 14.37 16.41
C LEU A 803 -9.36 14.02 17.53
N SER A 804 -8.87 13.52 18.66
CA SER A 804 -9.68 13.26 19.84
C SER A 804 -9.09 13.93 21.08
N SER A 805 -9.96 14.62 21.83
CA SER A 805 -9.63 15.22 23.13
C SER A 805 -10.68 14.76 24.16
N THR A 806 -10.27 13.96 25.14
CA THR A 806 -11.19 13.30 26.08
C THR A 806 -10.75 13.51 27.53
N ALA A 807 -11.66 13.98 28.37
CA ALA A 807 -11.44 14.21 29.79
C ALA A 807 -12.56 13.62 30.66
N THR A 808 -12.31 13.40 31.96
CA THR A 808 -13.42 13.26 32.93
C THR A 808 -13.80 14.63 33.47
N ASP A 809 -12.84 15.53 33.72
CA ASP A 809 -13.05 16.90 34.20
C ASP A 809 -12.16 17.84 33.37
N THR A 810 -12.66 19.01 32.95
CA THR A 810 -11.79 20.08 32.45
C THR A 810 -11.83 21.19 33.50
N ASN A 811 -10.68 21.47 34.12
CA ASN A 811 -10.62 22.39 35.25
C ASN A 811 -11.29 23.72 34.88
N ALA A 812 -12.22 24.18 35.74
CA ALA A 812 -12.98 25.41 35.56
C ALA A 812 -12.04 26.64 35.53
N GLY A 813 -11.49 26.95 34.35
CA GLY A 813 -10.56 28.06 34.16
C GLY A 813 -9.71 27.99 32.88
N SER A 814 -9.38 26.79 32.37
CA SER A 814 -8.50 26.62 31.20
C SER A 814 -8.88 25.39 30.35
N ALA A 815 -10.12 25.32 29.86
CA ALA A 815 -10.58 24.19 29.04
C ALA A 815 -9.72 24.06 27.76
N PRO A 816 -9.38 22.84 27.30
CA PRO A 816 -8.59 22.65 26.09
C PRO A 816 -9.40 22.98 24.83
N THR A 817 -8.75 23.63 23.87
CA THR A 817 -9.24 23.88 22.51
C THR A 817 -8.70 22.82 21.54
N ALA A 818 -9.37 22.63 20.40
CA ALA A 818 -8.91 21.70 19.37
C ALA A 818 -9.23 22.18 17.95
N ALA A 819 -8.24 22.09 17.06
CA ALA A 819 -8.36 22.44 15.65
C ALA A 819 -7.91 21.29 14.75
N LEU A 820 -8.72 20.95 13.75
CA LEU A 820 -8.37 20.03 12.67
C LEU A 820 -8.57 20.70 11.32
N SER A 821 -7.51 20.79 10.52
CA SER A 821 -7.55 21.30 9.14
C SER A 821 -7.11 20.22 8.14
N ASN A 822 -7.90 20.04 7.10
CA ASN A 822 -7.53 19.25 5.93
C ASN A 822 -7.64 20.10 4.66
N ALA A 823 -6.50 20.40 4.06
CA ALA A 823 -6.38 21.13 2.80
C ALA A 823 -5.83 20.19 1.72
N GLN A 824 -6.53 20.03 0.61
CA GLN A 824 -6.01 19.30 -0.55
C GLN A 824 -6.23 20.14 -1.80
N ASP A 825 -5.14 20.40 -2.53
CA ASP A 825 -5.15 21.19 -3.76
C ASP A 825 -4.49 20.37 -4.88
N ALA A 826 -5.15 20.27 -6.02
CA ALA A 826 -4.72 19.35 -7.06
C ALA A 826 -4.98 19.89 -8.45
N ASN A 827 -3.95 19.88 -9.28
CA ASN A 827 -4.03 20.08 -10.72
C ASN A 827 -3.43 18.88 -11.45
N THR A 828 -4.24 17.86 -11.69
CA THR A 828 -3.77 16.54 -12.09
C THR A 828 -4.71 15.86 -13.08
N VAL A 829 -4.20 14.85 -13.78
CA VAL A 829 -5.00 13.97 -14.63
C VAL A 829 -5.24 12.64 -13.90
N ILE A 830 -6.50 12.33 -13.65
CA ILE A 830 -6.93 11.05 -13.06
C ILE A 830 -7.53 10.17 -14.16
N THR A 831 -6.95 9.00 -14.40
CA THR A 831 -7.46 8.02 -15.38
C THR A 831 -7.62 6.66 -14.73
N SER A 832 -8.85 6.16 -14.62
CA SER A 832 -9.14 4.80 -14.15
C SER A 832 -9.88 4.01 -15.24
N GLY A 833 -9.21 3.03 -15.84
CA GLY A 833 -9.73 2.12 -16.86
C GLY A 833 -9.83 0.68 -16.34
N SER A 834 -10.99 0.05 -16.54
CA SER A 834 -11.22 -1.34 -16.14
C SER A 834 -12.00 -2.11 -17.21
N THR A 835 -11.34 -3.04 -17.90
CA THR A 835 -11.96 -3.92 -18.90
C THR A 835 -11.98 -5.37 -18.42
N LEU A 836 -13.16 -5.95 -18.23
CA LEU A 836 -13.36 -7.34 -17.82
C LEU A 836 -13.91 -8.16 -18.98
N THR A 837 -13.36 -9.35 -19.20
CA THR A 837 -13.91 -10.34 -20.13
C THR A 837 -14.17 -11.65 -19.39
N ALA A 838 -15.41 -12.14 -19.41
CA ALA A 838 -15.78 -13.44 -18.85
C ALA A 838 -16.41 -14.35 -19.90
N LYS A 839 -15.92 -15.60 -20.02
CA LYS A 839 -16.35 -16.54 -21.06
C LYS A 839 -16.56 -17.96 -20.54
N ALA A 840 -17.61 -18.63 -21.03
CA ALA A 840 -17.80 -20.05 -20.79
C ALA A 840 -18.42 -20.76 -22.01
N THR A 841 -18.12 -22.04 -22.18
CA THR A 841 -18.82 -22.89 -23.16
C THR A 841 -20.26 -23.11 -22.71
N ALA A 842 -21.22 -22.76 -23.56
CA ALA A 842 -22.64 -22.86 -23.26
C ALA A 842 -23.30 -24.13 -23.80
N SER A 843 -22.85 -24.64 -24.95
CA SER A 843 -23.46 -25.83 -25.58
C SER A 843 -23.26 -27.05 -24.71
N SER A 844 -24.35 -27.71 -24.31
CA SER A 844 -24.29 -28.77 -23.31
C SER A 844 -25.57 -29.59 -23.19
N THR A 845 -25.47 -30.78 -22.59
CA THR A 845 -26.60 -31.65 -22.22
C THR A 845 -26.61 -31.90 -20.71
N ARG A 846 -27.76 -31.79 -20.04
CA ARG A 846 -27.92 -32.03 -18.59
C ARG A 846 -26.89 -31.30 -17.73
N SER A 847 -26.48 -30.09 -18.14
CA SER A 847 -25.35 -29.36 -17.54
C SER A 847 -25.76 -27.96 -17.09
N ASN A 848 -25.01 -27.41 -16.13
CA ASN A 848 -25.23 -26.08 -15.59
C ASN A 848 -24.02 -25.17 -15.88
N ILE A 849 -24.23 -24.15 -16.69
CA ILE A 849 -23.22 -23.16 -17.08
C ILE A 849 -23.57 -21.82 -16.43
N ALA A 850 -22.61 -21.19 -15.74
CA ALA A 850 -22.82 -19.90 -15.08
C ALA A 850 -21.69 -18.91 -15.39
N ILE A 851 -22.07 -17.70 -15.83
CA ILE A 851 -21.22 -16.50 -15.87
C ILE A 851 -21.91 -15.46 -14.98
N SER A 852 -21.70 -15.53 -13.67
CA SER A 852 -22.58 -14.85 -12.71
C SER A 852 -21.86 -14.12 -11.59
N GLY A 853 -22.40 -12.99 -11.14
CA GLY A 853 -21.85 -12.26 -10.00
C GLY A 853 -20.47 -11.64 -10.25
N ASN A 854 -20.02 -11.55 -11.51
CA ASN A 854 -18.75 -10.91 -11.82
C ASN A 854 -18.91 -9.39 -11.68
N SER A 855 -17.91 -8.74 -11.06
CA SER A 855 -17.91 -7.31 -10.78
C SER A 855 -16.73 -6.64 -11.45
N ASN A 856 -16.99 -5.54 -12.15
CA ASN A 856 -15.99 -4.70 -12.79
C ASN A 856 -16.20 -3.25 -12.37
N THR A 857 -15.20 -2.64 -11.72
CA THR A 857 -15.30 -1.27 -11.21
C THR A 857 -14.08 -0.44 -11.60
N ALA A 858 -14.32 0.79 -12.05
CA ALA A 858 -13.32 1.83 -12.25
C ALA A 858 -13.67 3.04 -11.37
N LEU A 859 -12.73 3.52 -10.54
CA LEU A 859 -12.93 4.64 -9.62
C LEU A 859 -11.82 5.69 -9.80
N GLY A 860 -12.19 6.91 -10.20
CA GLY A 860 -11.28 8.06 -10.28
C GLY A 860 -11.69 9.17 -9.32
N VAL A 861 -10.77 9.68 -8.48
CA VAL A 861 -11.05 10.83 -7.60
C VAL A 861 -9.86 11.78 -7.52
N VAL A 862 -10.07 13.09 -7.70
CA VAL A 862 -8.99 14.08 -7.50
C VAL A 862 -8.65 14.23 -6.02
N ASN A 863 -9.62 14.60 -5.19
CA ASN A 863 -9.43 14.71 -3.74
C ASN A 863 -10.45 13.90 -2.93
N ASN A 864 -9.95 13.10 -1.99
CA ASN A 864 -10.74 12.25 -1.10
C ASN A 864 -10.36 12.49 0.38
N GLY A 865 -11.25 13.12 1.15
CA GLY A 865 -11.01 13.48 2.55
C GLY A 865 -11.97 12.80 3.53
N SER A 866 -11.45 12.34 4.67
CA SER A 866 -12.25 11.89 5.81
C SER A 866 -11.71 12.48 7.11
N ASN A 867 -12.49 13.34 7.76
CA ASN A 867 -12.06 14.09 8.93
C ASN A 867 -12.98 13.82 10.11
N THR A 868 -12.40 13.55 11.28
CA THR A 868 -13.15 13.36 12.53
C THR A 868 -12.49 14.15 13.66
N LEU A 869 -13.23 15.07 14.27
CA LEU A 869 -12.89 15.73 15.52
C LEU A 869 -13.88 15.30 16.60
N THR A 870 -13.39 14.72 17.69
CA THR A 870 -14.22 14.26 18.82
C THR A 870 -13.72 14.83 20.13
N VAL A 871 -14.61 15.50 20.85
CA VAL A 871 -14.34 16.09 22.17
C VAL A 871 -15.35 15.58 23.19
N SER A 872 -14.87 15.12 24.33
CA SER A 872 -15.74 14.68 25.43
C SER A 872 -15.22 14.97 26.83
N GLY A 873 -16.12 15.26 27.77
CA GLY A 873 -15.80 15.68 29.15
C GLY A 873 -16.99 15.65 30.11
N THR A 874 -16.80 15.72 31.44
CA THR A 874 -17.90 16.07 32.35
C THR A 874 -18.19 17.56 32.24
N ASP A 875 -17.16 18.39 32.36
CA ASP A 875 -17.23 19.83 32.14
C ASP A 875 -16.35 20.18 30.92
N ILE A 876 -16.85 21.03 30.04
CA ILE A 876 -16.12 21.72 28.97
C ILE A 876 -16.51 23.20 29.08
N ALA A 877 -15.60 24.14 28.88
CA ALA A 877 -15.87 25.57 29.03
C ALA A 877 -15.45 26.41 27.82
N ASN A 878 -16.09 27.56 27.66
CA ASN A 878 -15.74 28.58 26.67
C ASN A 878 -14.41 29.27 27.04
N ARG A 879 -13.57 29.58 26.05
CA ARG A 879 -12.44 30.51 26.21
C ARG A 879 -12.70 31.88 25.55
N GLY A 880 -12.74 32.93 26.40
CA GLY A 880 -12.48 34.33 26.06
C GLY A 880 -13.43 35.07 25.10
N SER A 881 -13.20 36.39 24.98
CA SER A 881 -13.97 37.30 24.11
C SER A 881 -13.45 37.25 22.66
N ALA A 882 -14.35 37.23 21.68
CA ALA A 882 -13.98 37.22 20.26
C ALA A 882 -12.98 38.35 19.90
N ALA A 883 -11.79 38.00 19.40
CA ALA A 883 -10.91 38.97 18.74
C ALA A 883 -11.59 39.49 17.46
N GLY A 884 -11.46 40.79 17.18
CA GLY A 884 -12.12 41.46 16.06
C GLY A 884 -11.87 40.79 14.71
N PHE A 885 -12.92 40.76 13.89
CA PHE A 885 -13.02 40.02 12.62
C PHE A 885 -11.94 40.38 11.60
N ALA A 886 -11.25 39.38 11.04
CA ALA A 886 -10.48 39.52 9.82
C ALA A 886 -11.39 39.31 8.59
N SER A 887 -11.18 40.06 7.51
CA SER A 887 -11.98 40.06 6.29
C SER A 887 -11.68 38.89 5.33
N SER A 888 -11.21 37.74 5.84
CA SER A 888 -10.81 36.57 5.04
C SER A 888 -11.41 35.27 5.58
N SER A 889 -11.36 34.20 4.77
CA SER A 889 -11.87 32.84 5.09
C SER A 889 -11.19 32.26 6.35
N GLU A 890 -11.84 32.43 7.50
CA GLU A 890 -11.42 32.03 8.84
C GLU A 890 -12.52 31.17 9.46
N LEU A 891 -12.11 30.13 10.19
CA LEU A 891 -12.99 29.41 11.11
C LEU A 891 -12.50 29.64 12.53
N GLN A 892 -13.41 29.98 13.44
CA GLN A 892 -13.10 30.24 14.83
C GLN A 892 -14.17 29.66 15.77
N GLY A 893 -13.73 28.96 16.82
CA GLY A 893 -14.57 28.36 17.86
C GLY A 893 -13.69 27.63 18.88
N ASP A 894 -14.21 27.14 20.00
CA ASP A 894 -13.39 26.35 20.94
C ASP A 894 -12.93 25.03 20.29
N TYR A 895 -13.78 24.49 19.41
CA TYR A 895 -13.51 23.33 18.57
C TYR A 895 -13.78 23.63 17.10
N ALA A 896 -12.74 23.53 16.27
CA ALA A 896 -12.84 23.89 14.86
C ALA A 896 -12.40 22.73 13.95
N LEU A 897 -13.24 22.41 12.95
CA LEU A 897 -12.90 21.48 11.87
C LEU A 897 -13.05 22.20 10.53
N ALA A 898 -11.95 22.32 9.79
CA ALA A 898 -11.94 22.84 8.43
C ALA A 898 -11.59 21.75 7.42
N ASN A 899 -12.32 21.74 6.30
CA ASN A 899 -11.94 20.97 5.13
C ASN A 899 -12.01 21.85 3.88
N VAL A 900 -10.88 22.06 3.21
CA VAL A 900 -10.74 22.91 2.02
C VAL A 900 -10.18 22.09 0.87
N GLN A 901 -10.87 22.09 -0.27
CA GLN A 901 -10.52 21.23 -1.41
C GLN A 901 -10.53 22.02 -2.72
N GLY A 902 -9.44 21.96 -3.47
CA GLY A 902 -9.33 22.50 -4.83
C GLY A 902 -9.06 21.37 -5.83
N ALA A 903 -9.92 21.21 -6.83
CA ALA A 903 -9.74 20.23 -7.90
C ALA A 903 -9.72 20.92 -9.27
N MET A 904 -8.58 20.82 -9.96
CA MET A 904 -8.34 21.21 -11.34
C MET A 904 -7.88 20.00 -12.16
N GLY A 905 -7.79 20.15 -13.49
CA GLY A 905 -7.39 19.06 -14.39
C GLY A 905 -8.58 18.23 -14.88
N SER A 906 -8.46 16.90 -14.87
CA SER A 906 -9.52 16.02 -15.38
C SER A 906 -9.60 14.67 -14.66
N VAL A 907 -10.80 14.10 -14.65
CA VAL A 907 -11.10 12.75 -14.19
C VAL A 907 -11.77 11.99 -15.32
N THR A 908 -11.18 10.86 -15.70
CA THR A 908 -11.77 9.90 -16.63
C THR A 908 -11.87 8.54 -15.94
N SER A 909 -13.07 7.98 -15.86
CA SER A 909 -13.29 6.64 -15.32
C SER A 909 -14.08 5.79 -16.31
N THR A 910 -13.52 4.68 -16.76
CA THR A 910 -14.10 3.82 -17.80
C THR A 910 -14.16 2.38 -17.34
N ALA A 911 -15.35 1.79 -17.32
CA ALA A 911 -15.57 0.38 -17.03
C ALA A 911 -16.26 -0.33 -18.21
N ASN A 912 -15.63 -1.35 -18.77
CA ASN A 912 -16.17 -2.15 -19.87
C ASN A 912 -16.21 -3.64 -19.50
N THR A 913 -17.35 -4.29 -19.65
CA THR A 913 -17.51 -5.73 -19.38
C THR A 913 -18.03 -6.46 -20.61
N VAL A 914 -17.34 -7.53 -20.98
CA VAL A 914 -17.77 -8.44 -22.04
C VAL A 914 -18.08 -9.81 -21.44
N LEU A 915 -19.33 -10.25 -21.56
CA LEU A 915 -19.77 -11.59 -21.19
C LEU A 915 -20.13 -12.34 -22.46
N ALA A 916 -19.59 -13.55 -22.67
CA ALA A 916 -19.84 -14.27 -23.90
C ALA A 916 -19.79 -15.80 -23.73
N ASN A 917 -20.43 -16.50 -24.66
CA ASN A 917 -20.20 -17.92 -24.87
C ASN A 917 -19.21 -18.17 -26.02
N THR A 918 -18.47 -19.28 -25.97
CA THR A 918 -17.35 -19.54 -26.90
C THR A 918 -17.77 -20.13 -28.25
N GLU A 919 -19.03 -20.55 -28.40
CA GLU A 919 -19.55 -21.15 -29.63
C GLU A 919 -19.74 -20.15 -30.78
N TYR A 920 -19.46 -18.88 -30.55
CA TYR A 920 -19.46 -17.84 -31.57
C TYR A 920 -18.07 -17.24 -31.75
N ASP A 921 -17.39 -17.66 -32.81
CA ASP A 921 -16.29 -16.92 -33.42
C ASP A 921 -16.69 -16.57 -34.86
N PRO A 922 -16.91 -15.29 -35.20
CA PRO A 922 -17.23 -14.88 -36.57
C PRO A 922 -16.05 -14.98 -37.54
N THR A 923 -14.83 -15.27 -37.06
CA THR A 923 -13.59 -15.24 -37.86
C THR A 923 -12.90 -16.60 -38.02
N SER A 924 -13.32 -17.62 -37.26
CA SER A 924 -12.72 -18.95 -37.27
C SER A 924 -13.48 -19.94 -38.16
N ASN A 925 -12.78 -20.54 -39.13
CA ASN A 925 -13.22 -21.66 -39.97
C ASN A 925 -13.09 -23.03 -39.28
N ILE A 926 -12.86 -23.07 -37.96
CA ILE A 926 -12.71 -24.33 -37.23
C ILE A 926 -14.11 -24.89 -36.95
N PRO A 927 -14.41 -26.15 -37.29
CA PRO A 927 -15.71 -26.75 -37.06
C PRO A 927 -15.98 -26.86 -35.55
N ALA A 928 -16.64 -25.86 -34.99
CA ALA A 928 -17.16 -25.89 -33.62
C ALA A 928 -18.06 -27.11 -33.43
N ASN A 929 -17.91 -27.77 -32.27
CA ASN A 929 -18.53 -29.02 -31.82
C ASN A 929 -19.90 -29.35 -32.45
N SER A 930 -20.07 -30.62 -32.86
CA SER A 930 -21.18 -31.16 -33.64
C SER A 930 -22.50 -31.36 -32.88
N ALA A 931 -22.70 -30.71 -31.73
CA ALA A 931 -23.99 -30.64 -31.02
C ALA A 931 -24.25 -29.19 -30.58
N LYS A 932 -25.15 -28.46 -31.27
CA LYS A 932 -25.28 -26.99 -31.16
C LYS A 932 -26.59 -26.53 -30.50
N GLY A 933 -26.71 -26.74 -29.19
CA GLY A 933 -27.83 -26.29 -28.36
C GLY A 933 -27.63 -26.64 -26.87
N VAL A 934 -28.48 -26.11 -26.00
CA VAL A 934 -28.55 -26.50 -24.58
C VAL A 934 -29.71 -27.46 -24.41
N LYS A 935 -29.46 -28.66 -23.89
CA LYS A 935 -30.49 -29.69 -23.68
C LYS A 935 -30.57 -30.11 -22.22
N ASP A 936 -31.78 -30.19 -21.66
CA ASP A 936 -32.05 -30.60 -20.26
C ASP A 936 -31.19 -29.86 -19.22
N GLY A 937 -30.76 -28.62 -19.51
CA GLY A 937 -29.70 -27.92 -18.76
C GLY A 937 -30.02 -26.46 -18.45
N SER A 938 -29.00 -25.72 -17.99
CA SER A 938 -29.14 -24.29 -17.70
C SER A 938 -27.91 -23.49 -18.13
N VAL A 939 -28.13 -22.29 -18.70
CA VAL A 939 -27.09 -21.28 -18.90
C VAL A 939 -27.51 -19.97 -18.27
N ALA A 940 -26.73 -19.46 -17.32
CA ALA A 940 -27.04 -18.23 -16.59
C ALA A 940 -25.92 -17.20 -16.72
N LEU A 941 -26.24 -16.01 -17.23
CA LEU A 941 -25.37 -14.83 -17.26
C LEU A 941 -25.96 -13.75 -16.34
N ASN A 942 -26.01 -14.04 -15.03
CA ASN A 942 -26.84 -13.29 -14.08
C ASN A 942 -26.05 -12.48 -13.05
N GLY A 943 -26.60 -11.35 -12.62
CA GLY A 943 -26.08 -10.59 -11.48
C GLY A 943 -24.69 -9.99 -11.68
N ASN A 944 -24.26 -9.81 -12.92
CA ASN A 944 -22.97 -9.18 -13.22
C ASN A 944 -23.10 -7.64 -13.13
N ALA A 945 -22.07 -6.97 -12.63
CA ALA A 945 -22.10 -5.53 -12.35
C ALA A 945 -20.90 -4.81 -12.97
N THR A 946 -21.17 -3.73 -13.69
CA THR A 946 -20.16 -2.84 -14.29
C THR A 946 -20.37 -1.42 -13.77
N THR A 947 -19.39 -0.86 -13.07
CA THR A 947 -19.49 0.47 -12.46
C THR A 947 -18.30 1.34 -12.83
N ALA A 948 -18.55 2.53 -13.37
CA ALA A 948 -17.55 3.59 -13.49
C ALA A 948 -17.96 4.74 -12.58
N GLU A 949 -17.09 5.15 -11.65
CA GLU A 949 -17.32 6.26 -10.74
C GLU A 949 -16.18 7.27 -10.83
N GLY A 950 -16.54 8.55 -10.92
CA GLY A 950 -15.60 9.66 -11.05
C GLY A 950 -16.04 10.81 -10.15
N SER A 951 -15.11 11.40 -9.41
CA SER A 951 -15.38 12.57 -8.57
C SER A 951 -14.25 13.61 -8.62
N GLY A 952 -14.60 14.89 -8.66
CA GLY A 952 -13.64 15.96 -8.35
C GLY A 952 -13.24 15.90 -6.88
N ASN A 953 -14.12 16.36 -6.00
CA ASN A 953 -13.90 16.35 -4.56
C ASN A 953 -14.93 15.45 -3.84
N ARG A 954 -14.47 14.52 -2.99
CA ARG A 954 -15.31 13.65 -2.15
C ARG A 954 -14.88 13.72 -0.69
N VAL A 955 -15.75 14.20 0.19
CA VAL A 955 -15.40 14.47 1.59
C VAL A 955 -16.47 13.98 2.57
N SER A 956 -16.01 13.47 3.72
CA SER A 956 -16.84 13.28 4.91
C SER A 956 -16.19 13.95 6.12
N ASN A 957 -16.94 14.82 6.79
CA ASN A 957 -16.53 15.54 7.99
C ASN A 957 -17.46 15.20 9.15
N GLN A 958 -16.88 14.89 10.30
CA GLN A 958 -17.60 14.67 11.54
C GLN A 958 -16.96 15.46 12.68
N LEU A 959 -17.73 16.37 13.29
CA LEU A 959 -17.39 17.05 14.53
C LEU A 959 -18.37 16.60 15.61
N SER A 960 -17.86 16.08 16.73
CA SER A 960 -18.68 15.67 17.87
C SER A 960 -18.15 16.31 19.15
N VAL A 961 -19.00 17.03 19.86
CA VAL A 961 -18.71 17.66 21.16
C VAL A 961 -19.76 17.19 22.16
N ALA A 962 -19.34 16.55 23.25
CA ALA A 962 -20.26 16.01 24.23
C ALA A 962 -19.77 16.23 25.67
N ALA A 963 -20.55 16.92 26.50
CA ALA A 963 -20.27 17.04 27.92
C ALA A 963 -21.50 17.14 28.82
N THR A 964 -21.33 16.81 30.11
CA THR A 964 -22.37 16.93 31.15
C THR A 964 -22.63 18.40 31.53
N ALA A 965 -21.66 19.28 31.34
CA ALA A 965 -21.82 20.73 31.26
C ALA A 965 -20.88 21.29 30.18
N THR A 966 -21.39 22.15 29.30
CA THR A 966 -20.60 22.76 28.22
C THR A 966 -20.24 24.22 28.49
N ASN A 967 -20.75 24.83 29.57
CA ASN A 967 -20.39 26.18 30.05
C ASN A 967 -20.17 27.24 28.93
N GLY A 968 -20.95 27.16 27.83
CA GLY A 968 -20.85 28.07 26.69
C GLY A 968 -19.80 27.74 25.61
N ALA A 969 -19.23 26.54 25.56
CA ALA A 969 -18.25 26.12 24.56
C ALA A 969 -18.85 26.08 23.14
N SER A 970 -18.06 26.41 22.13
CA SER A 970 -18.44 26.61 20.74
C SER A 970 -17.80 25.57 19.82
N ALA A 971 -18.55 25.16 18.78
CA ALA A 971 -18.11 24.17 17.81
C ALA A 971 -18.41 24.65 16.39
N VAL A 972 -17.40 24.64 15.52
CA VAL A 972 -17.54 25.05 14.12
C VAL A 972 -17.01 23.98 13.16
N LEU A 973 -17.82 23.65 12.15
CA LEU A 973 -17.45 22.81 11.02
C LEU A 973 -17.59 23.62 9.73
N GLY A 974 -16.48 23.90 9.06
CA GLY A 974 -16.47 24.55 7.74
C GLY A 974 -15.94 23.63 6.65
N ASN A 975 -16.74 23.43 5.61
CA ASN A 975 -16.36 22.70 4.41
C ASN A 975 -16.42 23.62 3.19
N SER A 976 -15.32 23.72 2.44
CA SER A 976 -15.22 24.46 1.18
C SER A 976 -14.64 23.58 0.10
N GLN A 977 -15.37 23.37 -1.00
CA GLN A 977 -14.89 22.58 -2.14
C GLN A 977 -15.08 23.37 -3.43
N ASP A 978 -14.01 23.56 -4.18
CA ASP A 978 -14.04 24.10 -5.54
C ASP A 978 -13.59 23.03 -6.54
N ASN A 979 -14.43 22.78 -7.54
CA ASN A 979 -14.13 21.87 -8.64
C ASN A 979 -14.19 22.60 -9.98
N ALA A 980 -13.02 22.80 -10.58
CA ALA A 980 -12.84 23.18 -11.97
C ALA A 980 -12.48 21.97 -12.86
N ALA A 981 -12.17 20.81 -12.27
CA ALA A 981 -11.82 19.61 -13.02
C ALA A 981 -13.03 19.06 -13.81
N GLY A 982 -12.79 18.68 -15.05
CA GLY A 982 -13.79 17.97 -15.85
C GLY A 982 -13.90 16.51 -15.41
N VAL A 983 -15.10 16.02 -15.12
CA VAL A 983 -15.33 14.64 -14.65
C VAL A 983 -16.16 13.88 -15.68
N THR A 984 -15.54 12.89 -16.32
CA THR A 984 -16.16 12.02 -17.31
C THR A 984 -16.15 10.57 -16.83
N THR A 985 -17.33 9.94 -16.80
CA THR A 985 -17.46 8.51 -16.53
C THR A 985 -18.15 7.79 -17.67
N ALA A 986 -17.66 6.59 -17.99
CA ALA A 986 -18.18 5.74 -19.05
C ALA A 986 -18.31 4.29 -18.57
N ALA A 987 -19.52 3.71 -18.68
CA ALA A 987 -19.75 2.31 -18.35
C ALA A 987 -20.43 1.58 -19.52
N GLN A 988 -19.95 0.38 -19.83
CA GLN A 988 -20.52 -0.46 -20.89
C GLN A 988 -20.51 -1.93 -20.48
N THR A 989 -21.64 -2.61 -20.67
CA THR A 989 -21.69 -4.07 -20.63
C THR A 989 -22.18 -4.61 -21.96
N THR A 990 -21.42 -5.53 -22.54
CA THR A 990 -21.81 -6.28 -23.74
C THR A 990 -21.95 -7.75 -23.37
N VAL A 991 -23.18 -8.25 -23.41
CA VAL A 991 -23.50 -9.67 -23.31
C VAL A 991 -23.73 -10.21 -24.72
N ASN A 992 -22.75 -10.96 -25.21
CA ASN A 992 -22.76 -11.64 -26.49
C ASN A 992 -23.08 -13.11 -26.29
N TYR A 993 -24.35 -13.42 -25.99
CA TYR A 993 -24.82 -14.80 -25.90
C TYR A 993 -25.50 -15.22 -27.21
N ARG A 994 -24.87 -16.16 -27.92
CA ARG A 994 -25.38 -16.67 -29.19
C ARG A 994 -25.12 -18.16 -29.33
N LEU A 995 -26.18 -18.94 -29.52
CA LEU A 995 -26.08 -20.33 -29.95
C LEU A 995 -26.22 -20.41 -31.47
N GLN A 996 -25.35 -21.21 -32.10
CA GLN A 996 -25.42 -21.45 -33.54
C GLN A 996 -26.49 -22.49 -33.89
N PRO A 997 -27.05 -22.44 -35.12
CA PRO A 997 -27.98 -23.45 -35.62
C PRO A 997 -27.43 -24.89 -35.57
N SER A 998 -28.20 -25.80 -34.97
CA SER A 998 -28.00 -27.26 -35.07
C SER A 998 -28.98 -27.87 -36.06
N THR A 999 -28.60 -28.95 -36.74
CA THR A 999 -29.50 -29.76 -37.58
C THR A 999 -30.22 -30.86 -36.80
N GLN A 1000 -29.91 -31.05 -35.52
CA GLN A 1000 -30.34 -32.21 -34.72
C GLN A 1000 -31.13 -31.85 -33.45
N VAL A 1001 -31.02 -30.63 -32.91
CA VAL A 1001 -31.63 -30.21 -31.63
C VAL A 1001 -32.01 -28.72 -31.70
N ALA A 1002 -33.09 -28.31 -31.03
CA ALA A 1002 -33.37 -26.90 -30.80
C ALA A 1002 -32.19 -26.17 -30.11
N SER A 1003 -32.05 -24.85 -30.29
CA SER A 1003 -30.99 -24.10 -29.59
C SER A 1003 -31.12 -24.20 -28.07
N ALA A 1004 -32.35 -24.25 -27.56
CA ALA A 1004 -32.66 -24.65 -26.20
C ALA A 1004 -33.77 -25.72 -26.20
N ASP A 1005 -33.53 -26.87 -25.59
CA ASP A 1005 -34.48 -27.98 -25.45
C ASP A 1005 -34.59 -28.40 -23.98
N ALA A 1006 -35.79 -28.37 -23.40
CA ALA A 1006 -36.05 -28.63 -21.98
C ALA A 1006 -35.09 -27.89 -21.03
N SER A 1007 -34.67 -26.67 -21.40
CA SER A 1007 -33.55 -25.97 -20.78
C SER A 1007 -33.92 -24.57 -20.28
N THR A 1008 -33.06 -24.00 -19.44
CA THR A 1008 -33.18 -22.63 -18.95
C THR A 1008 -32.03 -21.76 -19.44
N VAL A 1009 -32.30 -20.61 -20.04
CA VAL A 1009 -31.28 -19.63 -20.43
C VAL A 1009 -31.67 -18.29 -19.82
N SER A 1010 -30.79 -17.65 -19.06
CA SER A 1010 -31.10 -16.39 -18.39
C SER A 1010 -29.97 -15.37 -18.53
N ILE A 1011 -30.35 -14.12 -18.77
CA ILE A 1011 -29.50 -12.93 -18.65
C ILE A 1011 -30.25 -11.99 -17.71
N ASP A 1012 -30.12 -12.23 -16.41
CA ASP A 1012 -30.98 -11.59 -15.41
C ASP A 1012 -30.21 -10.80 -14.35
N GLY A 1013 -30.77 -9.67 -13.91
CA GLY A 1013 -30.24 -8.88 -12.80
C GLY A 1013 -28.86 -8.25 -13.05
N ASN A 1014 -28.44 -8.09 -14.30
CA ASN A 1014 -27.16 -7.45 -14.62
C ASN A 1014 -27.29 -5.92 -14.57
N SER A 1015 -26.22 -5.23 -14.17
CA SER A 1015 -26.23 -3.77 -14.02
C SER A 1015 -25.03 -3.10 -14.69
N THR A 1016 -25.27 -1.95 -15.32
CA THR A 1016 -24.23 -1.06 -15.86
C THR A 1016 -24.48 0.35 -15.36
N THR A 1017 -23.53 0.94 -14.63
CA THR A 1017 -23.69 2.25 -14.00
C THR A 1017 -22.48 3.14 -14.27
N ALA A 1018 -22.71 4.33 -14.82
CA ALA A 1018 -21.74 5.41 -14.85
C ALA A 1018 -22.18 6.51 -13.85
N LEU A 1019 -21.30 6.91 -12.95
CA LEU A 1019 -21.55 7.92 -11.91
C LEU A 1019 -20.47 9.00 -11.93
N ALA A 1020 -20.81 10.22 -12.37
CA ALA A 1020 -19.92 11.37 -12.36
C ALA A 1020 -20.37 12.40 -11.31
N ARG A 1021 -19.43 12.92 -10.51
CA ARG A 1021 -19.70 13.90 -9.46
C ARG A 1021 -18.68 15.03 -9.50
N GLY A 1022 -19.10 16.29 -9.38
CA GLY A 1022 -18.17 17.41 -9.16
C GLY A 1022 -17.71 17.41 -7.71
N ASN A 1023 -18.54 17.95 -6.81
CA ASN A 1023 -18.30 17.96 -5.37
C ASN A 1023 -19.31 17.09 -4.62
N THR A 1024 -18.84 16.33 -3.63
CA THR A 1024 -19.67 15.57 -2.69
C THR A 1024 -19.19 15.79 -1.27
N ALA A 1025 -20.11 16.20 -0.39
CA ALA A 1025 -19.83 16.42 1.03
C ALA A 1025 -20.89 15.75 1.91
N ASN A 1026 -20.43 15.06 2.95
CA ASN A 1026 -21.26 14.66 4.09
C ASN A 1026 -20.69 15.29 5.37
N ASN A 1027 -21.41 16.26 5.93
CA ASN A 1027 -21.01 17.01 7.11
C ASN A 1027 -21.95 16.68 8.27
N THR A 1028 -21.38 16.21 9.38
CA THR A 1028 -22.12 15.91 10.61
C THR A 1028 -21.53 16.69 11.78
N LEU A 1029 -22.35 17.51 12.44
CA LEU A 1029 -22.03 18.18 13.70
C LEU A 1029 -22.95 17.66 14.81
N ASN A 1030 -22.39 16.91 15.76
CA ASN A 1030 -23.09 16.45 16.95
C ASN A 1030 -22.68 17.31 18.14
N TYR A 1031 -23.63 18.00 18.76
CA TYR A 1031 -23.38 18.91 19.86
C TYR A 1031 -24.30 18.59 21.06
N ALA A 1032 -23.74 17.97 22.09
CA ALA A 1032 -24.47 17.62 23.31
C ALA A 1032 -24.04 18.53 24.48
N ALA A 1033 -24.97 19.39 24.91
CA ALA A 1033 -24.83 20.26 26.06
C ALA A 1033 -25.64 19.72 27.25
N GLY A 1034 -24.98 19.32 28.34
CA GLY A 1034 -25.69 18.86 29.53
C GLY A 1034 -26.31 19.98 30.38
N VAL A 1035 -26.51 19.73 31.68
CA VAL A 1035 -27.50 20.40 32.57
C VAL A 1035 -27.19 21.87 32.91
N ARG A 1036 -26.05 22.41 32.45
CA ARG A 1036 -25.60 23.79 32.74
C ARG A 1036 -25.12 24.50 31.46
N TYR A 1037 -26.02 25.24 30.80
CA TYR A 1037 -25.67 26.24 29.79
C TYR A 1037 -25.88 27.65 30.36
N THR A 1038 -24.89 28.52 30.21
CA THR A 1038 -24.85 29.84 30.85
C THR A 1038 -25.19 31.01 29.92
N GLY A 1039 -25.56 30.77 28.65
CA GLY A 1039 -25.95 31.81 27.70
C GLY A 1039 -24.84 32.84 27.45
N ASN A 1040 -23.84 32.48 26.63
CA ASN A 1040 -22.76 33.38 26.24
C ASN A 1040 -23.07 34.11 24.91
N THR A 1041 -22.51 35.32 24.73
CA THR A 1041 -22.57 36.14 23.52
C THR A 1041 -21.51 35.77 22.46
N ASP A 1042 -20.46 35.02 22.84
CA ASP A 1042 -19.39 34.60 21.94
C ASP A 1042 -19.74 33.29 21.22
N VAL A 1043 -20.07 33.38 19.93
CA VAL A 1043 -20.48 32.25 19.08
C VAL A 1043 -19.33 31.72 18.21
N ALA A 1044 -19.40 30.45 17.81
CA ALA A 1044 -18.56 29.89 16.75
C ALA A 1044 -18.90 30.59 15.42
N GLN A 1045 -17.91 30.73 14.54
CA GLN A 1045 -18.07 31.44 13.29
C GLN A 1045 -17.33 30.76 12.13
N ALA A 1046 -18.03 30.68 11.00
CA ALA A 1046 -17.45 30.32 9.72
C ALA A 1046 -17.64 31.45 8.71
N THR A 1047 -16.55 31.96 8.13
CA THR A 1047 -16.60 32.99 7.06
C THR A 1047 -16.38 32.41 5.67
N THR A 1048 -16.51 31.09 5.49
CA THR A 1048 -16.48 30.45 4.17
C THR A 1048 -17.71 30.89 3.36
N GLY A 1049 -17.54 31.85 2.45
CA GLY A 1049 -18.61 32.39 1.60
C GLY A 1049 -19.40 33.52 2.28
N SER A 1050 -20.42 33.18 3.08
CA SER A 1050 -21.22 34.14 3.87
C SER A 1050 -21.02 33.87 5.35
N ALA A 1051 -20.70 34.91 6.13
CA ALA A 1051 -20.46 34.78 7.57
C ALA A 1051 -21.73 34.29 8.30
N THR A 1052 -21.63 33.14 8.96
CA THR A 1052 -22.60 32.66 9.94
C THR A 1052 -21.99 32.62 11.33
N GLY A 1053 -22.84 32.68 12.36
CA GLY A 1053 -22.40 32.61 13.74
C GLY A 1053 -23.44 31.97 14.64
N ALA A 1054 -23.05 30.89 15.33
CA ALA A 1054 -23.87 30.16 16.29
C ALA A 1054 -22.99 29.38 17.28
N GLN A 1055 -23.52 28.92 18.41
CA GLN A 1055 -22.76 28.09 19.35
C GLN A 1055 -22.29 26.79 18.67
N ALA A 1056 -23.17 26.18 17.88
CA ALA A 1056 -22.85 25.10 16.95
C ALA A 1056 -23.08 25.59 15.52
N ASP A 1057 -22.02 25.84 14.77
CA ASP A 1057 -22.09 26.36 13.40
C ASP A 1057 -21.54 25.35 12.38
N LEU A 1058 -22.31 25.10 11.33
CA LEU A 1058 -21.93 24.25 10.20
C LEU A 1058 -22.08 25.05 8.91
N ALA A 1059 -20.97 25.33 8.25
CA ALA A 1059 -20.94 26.00 6.94
C ALA A 1059 -20.41 25.05 5.86
N ASN A 1060 -21.14 24.98 4.73
CA ASN A 1060 -20.79 24.16 3.58
C ASN A 1060 -20.89 24.98 2.29
N VAL A 1061 -19.75 25.21 1.64
CA VAL A 1061 -19.65 25.90 0.35
C VAL A 1061 -19.13 24.93 -0.70
N GLN A 1062 -19.87 24.75 -1.80
CA GLN A 1062 -19.39 23.96 -2.93
C GLN A 1062 -19.63 24.72 -4.25
N THR A 1063 -18.57 24.86 -5.03
CA THR A 1063 -18.58 25.47 -6.36
C THR A 1063 -18.13 24.44 -7.39
N ASN A 1064 -18.92 24.25 -8.45
CA ASN A 1064 -18.56 23.43 -9.60
C ASN A 1064 -18.60 24.26 -10.89
N SER A 1065 -17.43 24.48 -11.47
CA SER A 1065 -17.26 25.07 -12.80
C SER A 1065 -16.84 24.05 -13.87
N GLY A 1066 -16.30 22.89 -13.44
CA GLY A 1066 -15.94 21.79 -14.34
C GLY A 1066 -17.14 21.10 -14.98
N ALA A 1067 -16.96 20.60 -16.20
CA ALA A 1067 -17.98 19.82 -16.91
C ALA A 1067 -18.12 18.42 -16.29
N ILE A 1068 -19.36 18.00 -16.01
CA ILE A 1068 -19.68 16.69 -15.42
C ILE A 1068 -20.48 15.87 -16.42
N ALA A 1069 -19.95 14.72 -16.81
CA ALA A 1069 -20.54 13.84 -17.81
C ALA A 1069 -20.54 12.38 -17.36
N ALA A 1070 -21.72 11.76 -17.31
CA ALA A 1070 -21.88 10.32 -17.11
C ALA A 1070 -22.49 9.68 -18.36
N THR A 1071 -21.85 8.62 -18.85
CA THR A 1071 -22.22 7.97 -20.12
C THR A 1071 -22.32 6.46 -19.96
N SER A 1072 -23.51 5.91 -20.23
CA SER A 1072 -23.73 4.47 -20.31
C SER A 1072 -24.32 4.12 -21.67
N THR A 1073 -23.46 4.03 -22.69
CA THR A 1073 -23.88 3.86 -24.09
C THR A 1073 -23.53 2.49 -24.65
N SER A 1074 -24.34 2.02 -25.58
CA SER A 1074 -24.15 0.75 -26.29
C SER A 1074 -24.10 -0.49 -25.39
N SER A 1075 -24.66 -0.40 -24.18
CA SER A 1075 -24.82 -1.57 -23.31
C SER A 1075 -25.85 -2.52 -23.91
N THR A 1076 -25.44 -3.76 -24.16
CA THR A 1076 -26.27 -4.74 -24.86
C THR A 1076 -26.39 -6.00 -24.02
N TYR A 1077 -27.61 -6.31 -23.60
CA TYR A 1077 -27.98 -7.57 -22.96
C TYR A 1077 -28.75 -8.40 -23.99
N ALA A 1078 -28.02 -9.12 -24.84
CA ALA A 1078 -28.60 -9.86 -25.95
C ALA A 1078 -28.51 -11.38 -25.75
N MET A 1079 -29.66 -12.03 -25.88
CA MET A 1079 -29.81 -13.46 -26.06
C MET A 1079 -30.23 -13.73 -27.51
N VAL A 1080 -29.50 -14.60 -28.20
CA VAL A 1080 -29.84 -15.03 -29.56
C VAL A 1080 -29.88 -16.56 -29.64
N LEU A 1081 -31.08 -17.11 -29.90
CA LEU A 1081 -31.33 -18.53 -30.13
C LEU A 1081 -31.77 -18.78 -31.58
N ASN A 1082 -30.94 -19.45 -32.37
CA ASN A 1082 -31.20 -19.68 -33.81
C ASN A 1082 -31.32 -21.16 -34.14
N ALA A 1083 -32.43 -21.56 -34.74
CA ALA A 1083 -32.67 -22.89 -35.28
C ALA A 1083 -31.87 -23.17 -36.55
N GLY A 1084 -31.64 -24.46 -36.83
CA GLY A 1084 -31.01 -25.03 -38.04
C GLY A 1084 -31.52 -24.50 -39.38
N PRO A 1085 -30.66 -24.23 -40.39
CA PRO A 1085 -31.11 -23.69 -41.68
C PRO A 1085 -31.72 -24.71 -42.66
N ASN A 1086 -32.16 -25.92 -42.26
CA ASN A 1086 -32.56 -26.94 -43.25
C ASN A 1086 -33.93 -27.62 -43.02
N PRO A 1087 -34.94 -27.37 -43.88
CA PRO A 1087 -36.23 -28.05 -43.87
C PRO A 1087 -36.28 -29.39 -44.64
N THR A 1088 -35.16 -29.96 -45.10
CA THR A 1088 -35.18 -31.28 -45.78
C THR A 1088 -35.20 -32.44 -44.77
N GLN A 1089 -36.41 -32.96 -44.53
CA GLN A 1089 -36.75 -34.21 -43.84
C GLN A 1089 -36.31 -34.35 -42.36
N GLY A 1090 -37.20 -33.95 -41.44
CA GLY A 1090 -37.20 -34.43 -40.05
C GLY A 1090 -36.37 -33.66 -39.02
N ALA A 1091 -35.74 -32.54 -39.39
CA ALA A 1091 -35.00 -31.67 -38.47
C ALA A 1091 -35.94 -30.81 -37.62
N ASP A 1092 -35.63 -30.64 -36.33
CA ASP A 1092 -36.33 -29.72 -35.43
C ASP A 1092 -36.01 -28.26 -35.81
N THR A 1093 -37.03 -27.50 -36.23
CA THR A 1093 -36.91 -26.08 -36.59
C THR A 1093 -37.10 -25.15 -35.39
N SER A 1094 -37.08 -25.67 -34.17
CA SER A 1094 -37.34 -24.89 -32.96
C SER A 1094 -36.10 -24.12 -32.49
N ALA A 1095 -36.26 -22.83 -32.19
CA ALA A 1095 -35.27 -22.05 -31.46
C ALA A 1095 -35.30 -22.41 -29.97
N ALA A 1096 -36.49 -22.70 -29.44
CA ALA A 1096 -36.70 -23.15 -28.07
C ALA A 1096 -37.84 -24.18 -28.01
N LEU A 1097 -37.60 -25.32 -27.35
CA LEU A 1097 -38.56 -26.40 -27.13
C LEU A 1097 -38.62 -26.73 -25.63
N ASN A 1098 -39.82 -26.75 -25.03
CA ASN A 1098 -40.03 -27.03 -23.60
C ASN A 1098 -39.11 -26.22 -22.63
N SER A 1099 -38.66 -25.04 -23.04
CA SER A 1099 -37.57 -24.30 -22.41
C SER A 1099 -38.04 -22.98 -21.79
N SER A 1100 -37.21 -22.35 -20.96
CA SER A 1100 -37.42 -20.98 -20.51
C SER A 1100 -36.24 -20.09 -20.85
N ALA A 1101 -36.49 -18.95 -21.49
CA ALA A 1101 -35.52 -17.93 -21.81
C ALA A 1101 -35.89 -16.61 -21.11
N SER A 1102 -34.97 -16.00 -20.35
CA SER A 1102 -35.19 -14.71 -19.68
C SER A 1102 -34.10 -13.69 -19.97
N VAL A 1103 -34.53 -12.45 -20.23
CA VAL A 1103 -33.71 -11.24 -20.16
C VAL A 1103 -34.46 -10.29 -19.22
N SER A 1104 -34.22 -10.39 -17.91
CA SER A 1104 -35.07 -9.76 -16.91
C SER A 1104 -34.31 -9.03 -15.80
N GLY A 1105 -34.83 -7.89 -15.35
CA GLY A 1105 -34.25 -7.15 -14.22
C GLY A 1105 -32.88 -6.53 -14.52
N ASN A 1106 -32.50 -6.39 -15.79
CA ASN A 1106 -31.23 -5.77 -16.17
C ASN A 1106 -31.35 -4.24 -16.18
N SER A 1107 -30.32 -3.53 -15.73
CA SER A 1107 -30.32 -2.08 -15.62
C SER A 1107 -29.12 -1.43 -16.32
N THR A 1108 -29.37 -0.24 -16.90
CA THR A 1108 -28.34 0.65 -17.42
C THR A 1108 -28.61 2.05 -16.89
N ALA A 1109 -27.65 2.62 -16.16
CA ALA A 1109 -27.79 3.91 -15.50
C ALA A 1109 -26.61 4.84 -15.84
N ALA A 1110 -26.91 6.12 -16.07
CA ALA A 1110 -25.95 7.20 -16.13
C ALA A 1110 -26.40 8.31 -15.16
N LEU A 1111 -25.56 8.65 -14.18
CA LEU A 1111 -25.89 9.56 -13.09
C LEU A 1111 -24.81 10.64 -13.01
N ALA A 1112 -25.20 11.91 -13.17
CA ALA A 1112 -24.29 13.05 -13.12
C ALA A 1112 -24.77 14.08 -12.10
N TYR A 1113 -23.90 14.47 -11.17
CA TYR A 1113 -24.17 15.46 -10.13
C TYR A 1113 -23.10 16.55 -10.14
N GLY A 1114 -23.48 17.83 -10.26
CA GLY A 1114 -22.55 18.95 -10.09
C GLY A 1114 -22.05 19.02 -8.65
N ASN A 1115 -22.93 19.42 -7.73
CA ASN A 1115 -22.67 19.40 -6.29
C ASN A 1115 -23.70 18.57 -5.53
N THR A 1116 -23.24 17.77 -4.55
CA THR A 1116 -24.09 17.06 -3.58
C THR A 1116 -23.63 17.35 -2.15
N ALA A 1117 -24.58 17.74 -1.29
CA ALA A 1117 -24.33 17.98 0.13
C ALA A 1117 -25.36 17.27 1.01
N VAL A 1118 -24.90 16.65 2.09
CA VAL A 1118 -25.72 16.30 3.26
C VAL A 1118 -25.11 16.98 4.46
N ASN A 1119 -25.87 17.87 5.11
CA ASN A 1119 -25.47 18.58 6.31
C ASN A 1119 -26.44 18.18 7.43
N SER A 1120 -25.90 17.59 8.50
CA SER A 1120 -26.67 17.20 9.67
C SER A 1120 -26.07 17.84 10.90
N LEU A 1121 -26.89 18.60 11.62
CA LEU A 1121 -26.56 19.14 12.93
C LEU A 1121 -27.53 18.53 13.94
N THR A 1122 -27.01 17.83 14.94
CA THR A 1122 -27.81 17.26 16.03
C THR A 1122 -27.43 17.94 17.33
N MET A 1123 -28.42 18.48 18.03
CA MET A 1123 -28.28 19.03 19.37
C MET A 1123 -28.91 18.09 20.39
N ALA A 1124 -28.28 17.95 21.56
CA ALA A 1124 -28.95 17.38 22.73
C ALA A 1124 -28.76 18.35 23.90
N THR A 1125 -29.86 18.79 24.53
CA THR A 1125 -29.81 19.75 25.65
C THR A 1125 -30.67 19.29 26.82
N PHE A 1126 -30.19 19.49 28.05
CA PHE A 1126 -30.96 19.17 29.27
C PHE A 1126 -31.26 20.42 30.10
N ALA A 1127 -32.55 20.74 30.22
CA ALA A 1127 -33.23 21.52 31.27
C ALA A 1127 -32.85 22.99 31.56
N GLN A 1128 -31.75 23.57 31.07
CA GLN A 1128 -31.40 24.99 31.33
C GLN A 1128 -30.74 25.65 30.11
N GLY A 1129 -31.51 26.38 29.29
CA GLY A 1129 -31.04 27.16 28.14
C GLY A 1129 -30.76 26.32 26.87
N VAL A 1130 -31.10 26.85 25.70
CA VAL A 1130 -30.86 26.20 24.40
C VAL A 1130 -29.73 26.97 23.69
N PRO A 1131 -28.58 26.34 23.39
CA PRO A 1131 -27.53 26.96 22.60
C PRO A 1131 -28.03 27.30 21.18
N SER A 1132 -27.46 28.32 20.54
CA SER A 1132 -27.79 28.63 19.14
C SER A 1132 -27.14 27.63 18.18
N SER A 1133 -27.84 27.30 17.09
CA SER A 1133 -27.31 26.47 16.01
C SER A 1133 -27.52 27.11 14.65
N ALA A 1134 -26.56 26.95 13.75
CA ALA A 1134 -26.67 27.37 12.36
C ALA A 1134 -26.17 26.27 11.40
N VAL A 1135 -26.88 26.12 10.29
CA VAL A 1135 -26.46 25.30 9.15
C VAL A 1135 -26.58 26.15 7.89
N SER A 1136 -25.45 26.50 7.28
CA SER A 1136 -25.37 27.23 6.01
C SER A 1136 -24.88 26.31 4.91
N SER A 1137 -25.62 26.26 3.79
CA SER A 1137 -25.22 25.51 2.60
C SER A 1137 -25.34 26.40 1.37
N TYR A 1138 -24.20 26.73 0.76
CA TYR A 1138 -24.11 27.53 -0.46
C TYR A 1138 -23.54 26.69 -1.59
N GLN A 1139 -24.31 26.53 -2.67
CA GLN A 1139 -24.02 25.58 -3.75
C GLN A 1139 -24.16 26.29 -5.10
N THR A 1140 -23.08 26.36 -5.87
CA THR A 1140 -23.07 26.99 -7.20
C THR A 1140 -22.54 26.01 -8.23
N ASN A 1141 -23.31 25.81 -9.30
CA ASN A 1141 -22.89 25.01 -10.45
C ASN A 1141 -23.03 25.86 -11.72
N SER A 1142 -21.90 26.20 -12.34
CA SER A 1142 -21.82 26.87 -13.65
C SER A 1142 -21.33 25.94 -14.78
N GLY A 1143 -20.68 24.82 -14.43
CA GLY A 1143 -20.29 23.79 -15.39
C GLY A 1143 -21.48 23.03 -15.97
N SER A 1144 -21.32 22.48 -17.18
CA SER A 1144 -22.35 21.62 -17.78
C SER A 1144 -22.49 20.32 -16.99
N VAL A 1145 -23.72 19.84 -16.80
CA VAL A 1145 -24.00 18.54 -16.18
C VAL A 1145 -24.83 17.72 -17.16
N SER A 1146 -24.30 16.57 -17.58
CA SER A 1146 -24.93 15.72 -18.58
C SER A 1146 -24.90 14.24 -18.18
N ALA A 1147 -26.00 13.55 -18.43
CA ALA A 1147 -26.12 12.12 -18.25
C ALA A 1147 -26.73 11.52 -19.52
N THR A 1148 -26.04 10.55 -20.12
CA THR A 1148 -26.44 9.93 -21.38
C THR A 1148 -26.51 8.42 -21.22
N ALA A 1149 -27.72 7.86 -21.37
CA ALA A 1149 -27.92 6.44 -21.51
C ALA A 1149 -28.66 6.18 -22.84
N THR A 1150 -27.91 5.84 -23.88
CA THR A 1150 -28.43 5.63 -25.25
C THR A 1150 -27.91 4.32 -25.83
N THR A 1151 -28.49 3.87 -26.96
CA THR A 1151 -28.13 2.61 -27.64
C THR A 1151 -28.13 1.38 -26.71
N THR A 1152 -28.94 1.41 -25.64
CA THR A 1152 -29.10 0.25 -24.75
C THR A 1152 -30.05 -0.77 -25.36
N GLY A 1153 -29.62 -2.03 -25.47
CA GLY A 1153 -30.43 -3.12 -26.00
C GLY A 1153 -30.72 -4.20 -24.96
N TYR A 1154 -32.00 -4.53 -24.76
CA TYR A 1154 -32.45 -5.73 -24.03
C TYR A 1154 -33.14 -6.65 -25.03
N ASN A 1155 -32.36 -7.54 -25.63
CA ASN A 1155 -32.78 -8.28 -26.81
C ASN A 1155 -32.92 -9.77 -26.50
N ALA A 1156 -34.08 -10.34 -26.81
CA ALA A 1156 -34.28 -11.78 -26.89
C ALA A 1156 -34.72 -12.09 -28.33
N SER A 1157 -33.79 -12.61 -29.13
CA SER A 1157 -34.02 -12.91 -30.55
C SER A 1157 -34.08 -14.41 -30.77
N PHE A 1158 -35.08 -14.84 -31.54
CA PHE A 1158 -35.33 -16.24 -31.87
C PHE A 1158 -35.52 -16.37 -33.38
N SER A 1159 -34.78 -17.29 -34.00
CA SER A 1159 -35.00 -17.67 -35.39
C SER A 1159 -35.45 -19.13 -35.41
N GLY A 1160 -36.73 -19.40 -35.69
CA GLY A 1160 -37.34 -20.74 -35.60
C GLY A 1160 -38.56 -20.79 -34.67
N THR A 1161 -39.11 -21.98 -34.43
CA THR A 1161 -40.31 -22.19 -33.59
C THR A 1161 -39.98 -22.04 -32.10
N VAL A 1162 -40.85 -21.41 -31.31
CA VAL A 1162 -40.79 -21.42 -29.84
C VAL A 1162 -41.96 -22.29 -29.34
N ALA A 1163 -41.71 -23.57 -29.11
CA ALA A 1163 -42.74 -24.57 -28.78
C ALA A 1163 -42.73 -24.92 -27.29
N ASN A 1164 -43.90 -24.89 -26.64
CA ASN A 1164 -44.08 -25.20 -25.20
C ASN A 1164 -43.07 -24.49 -24.27
N SER A 1165 -42.59 -23.32 -24.69
CA SER A 1165 -41.50 -22.59 -24.02
C SER A 1165 -41.98 -21.25 -23.50
N ALA A 1166 -41.34 -20.74 -22.45
CA ALA A 1166 -41.60 -19.42 -21.89
C ALA A 1166 -40.47 -18.46 -22.23
N VAL A 1167 -40.78 -17.33 -22.85
CA VAL A 1167 -39.82 -16.25 -23.12
C VAL A 1167 -40.23 -15.02 -22.31
N ARG A 1168 -39.30 -14.46 -21.53
CA ARG A 1168 -39.53 -13.28 -20.70
C ARG A 1168 -38.49 -12.19 -21.01
N ASN A 1169 -38.97 -11.00 -21.35
CA ASN A 1169 -38.17 -9.79 -21.43
C ASN A 1169 -38.86 -8.73 -20.57
N THR A 1170 -38.57 -8.68 -19.27
CA THR A 1170 -39.38 -7.96 -18.27
C THR A 1170 -38.54 -7.28 -17.20
N GLY A 1171 -38.98 -6.13 -16.70
CA GLY A 1171 -38.31 -5.45 -15.57
C GLY A 1171 -36.94 -4.87 -15.89
N ASN A 1172 -36.59 -4.70 -17.17
CA ASN A 1172 -35.36 -4.04 -17.59
C ASN A 1172 -35.53 -2.50 -17.54
N SER A 1173 -34.50 -1.75 -17.15
CA SER A 1173 -34.59 -0.30 -16.93
C SER A 1173 -33.39 0.48 -17.47
N VAL A 1174 -33.66 1.58 -18.19
CA VAL A 1174 -32.66 2.59 -18.56
C VAL A 1174 -32.90 3.86 -17.77
N THR A 1175 -31.87 4.43 -17.15
CA THR A 1175 -31.97 5.68 -16.38
C THR A 1175 -30.84 6.63 -16.74
N ALA A 1176 -31.18 7.89 -17.03
CA ALA A 1176 -30.24 8.97 -17.17
C ALA A 1176 -30.69 10.11 -16.26
N GLN A 1177 -29.86 10.54 -15.32
CA GLN A 1177 -30.17 11.61 -14.38
C GLN A 1177 -29.01 12.61 -14.31
N ALA A 1178 -29.30 13.88 -14.60
CA ALA A 1178 -28.37 14.99 -14.44
C ALA A 1178 -28.94 15.98 -13.43
N VAL A 1179 -28.17 16.31 -12.39
CA VAL A 1179 -28.56 17.24 -11.33
C VAL A 1179 -27.45 18.26 -11.13
N GLY A 1180 -27.76 19.56 -11.26
CA GLY A 1180 -26.79 20.63 -11.01
C GLY A 1180 -26.34 20.66 -9.54
N ASN A 1181 -27.27 20.95 -8.64
CA ASN A 1181 -27.03 20.99 -7.19
C ASN A 1181 -28.08 20.17 -6.45
N SER A 1182 -27.66 19.40 -5.44
CA SER A 1182 -28.53 18.70 -4.49
C SER A 1182 -28.00 18.91 -3.08
N SER A 1183 -28.78 19.51 -2.18
CA SER A 1183 -28.37 19.76 -0.80
C SER A 1183 -29.51 19.41 0.15
N ILE A 1184 -29.19 18.66 1.20
CA ILE A 1184 -30.09 18.37 2.31
C ILE A 1184 -29.44 18.93 3.57
N SER A 1185 -30.14 19.80 4.28
CA SER A 1185 -29.72 20.36 5.57
C SER A 1185 -30.75 20.02 6.63
N SER A 1186 -30.30 19.52 7.77
CA SER A 1186 -31.17 19.15 8.90
C SER A 1186 -30.58 19.66 10.21
N ILE A 1187 -31.46 20.15 11.08
CA ILE A 1187 -31.17 20.46 12.49
C ILE A 1187 -32.11 19.59 13.31
N GLY A 1188 -31.56 18.66 14.08
CA GLY A 1188 -32.28 17.78 15.00
C GLY A 1188 -31.99 18.14 16.45
N GLY A 1189 -32.93 17.85 17.35
CA GLY A 1189 -32.87 18.10 18.80
C GLY A 1189 -33.21 16.88 19.63
#